data_AF-A0A6P1MA56-F1
#
_entry.id   AF-A0A6P1MA56-F1
#
_cell.length_a   1.000
_cell.length_b   1.000
_cell.length_c   1.000
_cell.angle_alpha   90.00
_cell.angle_beta   90.00
_cell.angle_gamma   90.00
#
_symmetry.space_group_name_H-M   'P 1'
#
loop_
_entity.id
_entity.type
_entity.pdbx_description
1 polymer ?
#
loop_
_entity_poly.entity_id
_entity_poly.type
_entity_poly.pdbx_seq_one_letter_code
_entity_poly.pdbx_strand_id
1 'polypeptide(L)'
;MEFDTRTFEGSGLNTFVGLFNDSGDNDDHPQLNWIGAVLSVGGVHGTTKNSSGYLASTPIALDGTGVLHRVKMKVYNTGEQTLMDVSLYRIDDETFEVEQINEIAGFVVLDEGESFVQGLDVFGVRNKINSEQIPPSYLSADLDNLYFSLETANKEQPVPSFAPLCVSAKLSTGSPYFDPWNTDRWSEWYSGTNLIKSFAVDCNVVLADRGGSTNRWKPSVSQLSSGRLFYLGNCSRGITFDGNGQYIDARLGKASSVTVQTLYEHYEEYSHSIRHPLTNCFYCVGIEEPTFDETIIRDLWVFGCIHAFRTGGISHPVTVDAVRFRQNFWSALLSGKNTTISHCSLMEGAWGGLYLGYGSSFNHIEYVSWRDNNYQQHKYYSDIAVDSSYGNLIENCTHEAPSGGDYHVAVKMFRNMGEGPGGIAHHLRETPPNDNIFRNNSIAGYSVGYEAAARMGEDIVYDLSGEGRDYASYNLFEDNSFFSTSVGIKVNVSGNSIRGNLFQNVIHPIVLHCVFYSLTETRIEDQDGTRVSFWEKNSDYTGSPDYAKWFSLQNDLNSDTDPSERYFHLSYSGAPAFDTFTGSSVLVKQTDNNTSQIINRSTMKDVYASGGTPVDIAIGNFWDSNPGDEIAIIWDAPVSRIAGTNYYSIIIYDTNGIEVNRCGKSTVPWRAIASGNFISLLGDEIAAVPETAVDGKYPIYVFARGREHASYTNIPNNTVKIHCLAGGDFNPSLRFDEIAYVSSSARTVIQHVKPSSDWTEETVSPSWILDVAAGDFDLTADGDEIAMIRNTRRALVYLFHPGDLTYYSTVGPNSGPTFGALAAGNFDGDATEEMAVALEDVVNGEYPIHCFNPGDSSAFKELSQNVLGVPAQAIAACDVTVGETLGVYERAQGFFSADYGATMSDWGKCIAVLPSAPQITAVPVFLLNAAPADNTDEYLKVVPIVR
;
A
#
# COMPACT_ATOMS: atom_id res chain seq x y z
N MET A 1 -20.94 -13.34 17.18
CA MET A 1 -20.87 -14.75 17.65
C MET A 1 -20.39 -15.60 16.50
N GLU A 2 -19.54 -16.58 16.76
CA GLU A 2 -18.98 -17.48 15.76
C GLU A 2 -18.82 -18.88 16.34
N PHE A 3 -19.01 -19.93 15.53
CA PHE A 3 -18.71 -21.31 15.91
C PHE A 3 -18.52 -22.21 14.70
N ASP A 4 -17.80 -23.32 14.90
CA ASP A 4 -17.61 -24.36 13.90
C ASP A 4 -18.50 -25.56 14.20
N THR A 5 -19.00 -26.22 13.14
CA THR A 5 -19.90 -27.38 13.26
C THR A 5 -19.66 -28.43 12.19
N ARG A 6 -19.85 -29.71 12.54
CA ARG A 6 -19.99 -30.83 11.58
C ARG A 6 -21.30 -31.56 11.83
N THR A 7 -22.05 -31.87 10.78
CA THR A 7 -23.33 -32.60 10.89
C THR A 7 -23.21 -34.01 10.33
N PHE A 8 -23.48 -35.05 11.12
CA PHE A 8 -23.11 -36.42 10.72
C PHE A 8 -24.26 -37.30 10.22
N GLU A 9 -25.50 -37.03 10.62
CA GLU A 9 -26.77 -37.58 10.10
C GLU A 9 -27.89 -37.25 11.10
N GLY A 10 -29.16 -37.27 10.66
CA GLY A 10 -30.33 -37.16 11.54
C GLY A 10 -31.61 -36.71 10.80
N SER A 11 -32.78 -37.11 11.30
CA SER A 11 -34.08 -36.60 10.84
C SER A 11 -34.84 -36.05 12.04
N GLY A 12 -34.88 -34.72 12.16
CA GLY A 12 -35.93 -34.05 12.92
C GLY A 12 -35.56 -33.27 14.18
N LEU A 13 -34.28 -32.98 14.47
CA LEU A 13 -33.92 -32.15 15.64
C LEU A 13 -32.91 -31.05 15.28
N ASN A 14 -33.07 -29.92 15.97
CA ASN A 14 -32.35 -28.67 15.71
C ASN A 14 -31.41 -28.34 16.88
N THR A 15 -30.15 -28.02 16.59
CA THR A 15 -29.21 -27.47 17.58
C THR A 15 -29.26 -25.95 17.51
N PHE A 16 -29.64 -25.31 18.62
CA PHE A 16 -29.68 -23.86 18.74
C PHE A 16 -28.41 -23.36 19.40
N VAL A 17 -27.77 -22.37 18.78
CA VAL A 17 -26.62 -21.65 19.34
C VAL A 17 -26.99 -20.17 19.35
N GLY A 18 -27.00 -19.53 20.51
CA GLY A 18 -27.50 -18.16 20.59
C GLY A 18 -27.36 -17.50 21.95
N LEU A 19 -27.98 -16.33 22.04
CA LEU A 19 -27.97 -15.44 23.19
C LEU A 19 -29.30 -15.52 23.94
N PHE A 20 -29.24 -15.53 25.27
CA PHE A 20 -30.35 -15.71 26.18
C PHE A 20 -30.36 -14.65 27.29
N ASN A 21 -31.54 -14.38 27.84
CA ASN A 21 -31.71 -13.57 29.05
C ASN A 21 -31.22 -14.34 30.30
N ASP A 22 -30.60 -13.62 31.26
CA ASP A 22 -30.00 -14.12 32.53
C ASP A 22 -30.93 -14.97 33.40
N SER A 23 -32.25 -14.82 33.22
CA SER A 23 -33.25 -15.55 34.02
C SER A 23 -33.34 -17.06 33.72
N GLY A 24 -32.52 -17.61 32.80
CA GLY A 24 -32.18 -19.04 32.73
C GLY A 24 -33.30 -20.05 32.41
N ASP A 25 -33.38 -20.43 31.14
CA ASP A 25 -33.26 -21.82 30.64
C ASP A 25 -34.03 -23.01 31.27
N ASN A 26 -35.20 -22.87 31.92
CA ASN A 26 -35.91 -24.09 32.37
C ASN A 26 -37.44 -24.16 32.34
N ASP A 27 -38.15 -23.11 31.92
CA ASP A 27 -39.61 -23.17 31.84
C ASP A 27 -40.11 -22.64 30.50
N ASP A 28 -41.17 -23.25 29.95
CA ASP A 28 -41.91 -22.85 28.75
C ASP A 28 -42.63 -21.49 28.91
N HIS A 29 -41.95 -20.49 29.49
CA HIS A 29 -42.52 -19.19 29.78
C HIS A 29 -42.60 -18.33 28.50
N PRO A 30 -43.76 -17.76 28.16
CA PRO A 30 -43.97 -16.97 26.94
C PRO A 30 -43.28 -15.60 26.94
N GLN A 31 -42.42 -15.30 27.92
CA GLN A 31 -41.72 -14.01 28.07
C GLN A 31 -40.19 -14.11 27.83
N LEU A 32 -39.69 -15.23 27.31
CA LEU A 32 -38.26 -15.45 27.08
C LEU A 32 -37.87 -15.01 25.67
N ASN A 33 -37.13 -13.91 25.57
CA ASN A 33 -36.52 -13.43 24.34
C ASN A 33 -35.19 -14.16 24.10
N TRP A 34 -35.00 -14.74 22.91
CA TRP A 34 -33.71 -15.26 22.48
C TRP A 34 -33.49 -15.01 20.99
N ILE A 35 -32.22 -14.92 20.61
CA ILE A 35 -31.78 -14.78 19.23
C ILE A 35 -30.61 -15.74 18.98
N GLY A 36 -30.60 -16.41 17.84
CA GLY A 36 -29.53 -17.35 17.54
C GLY A 36 -29.59 -17.95 16.15
N ALA A 37 -28.62 -18.84 15.91
CA ALA A 37 -28.59 -19.70 14.73
C ALA A 37 -29.12 -21.09 15.09
N VAL A 38 -30.01 -21.62 14.25
CA VAL A 38 -30.46 -23.02 14.32
C VAL A 38 -29.75 -23.84 13.25
N LEU A 39 -29.03 -24.86 13.69
CA LEU A 39 -28.54 -25.94 12.85
C LEU A 39 -29.65 -26.97 12.67
N SER A 40 -30.05 -27.21 11.43
CA SER A 40 -31.05 -28.22 11.07
C SER A 40 -30.55 -29.10 9.94
N VAL A 41 -31.30 -30.18 9.66
CA VAL A 41 -31.07 -31.05 8.49
C VAL A 41 -31.18 -30.27 7.17
N GLY A 42 -31.92 -29.16 7.16
CA GLY A 42 -32.13 -28.32 5.97
C GLY A 42 -31.13 -27.18 5.82
N GLY A 43 -30.24 -26.95 6.79
CA GLY A 43 -29.36 -25.78 6.77
C GLY A 43 -29.20 -25.07 8.10
N VAL A 44 -28.46 -23.95 8.05
CA VAL A 44 -28.36 -22.96 9.13
C VAL A 44 -29.37 -21.85 8.91
N HIS A 45 -30.12 -21.49 9.95
CA HIS A 45 -31.09 -20.39 9.90
C HIS A 45 -30.84 -19.40 11.02
N GLY A 46 -31.00 -18.12 10.74
CA GLY A 46 -31.22 -17.11 11.77
C GLY A 46 -32.62 -17.26 12.36
N THR A 47 -32.76 -17.20 13.68
CA THR A 47 -34.05 -17.25 14.34
C THR A 47 -34.09 -16.39 15.59
N THR A 48 -35.28 -15.93 15.92
CA THR A 48 -35.58 -15.22 17.15
C THR A 48 -36.92 -15.69 17.71
N LYS A 49 -37.05 -15.67 19.03
CA LYS A 49 -38.33 -15.76 19.72
C LYS A 49 -38.45 -14.55 20.61
N ASN A 50 -39.54 -13.82 20.47
CA ASN A 50 -39.88 -12.68 21.32
C ASN A 50 -41.35 -12.76 21.76
N SER A 51 -41.84 -11.70 22.42
CA SER A 51 -43.25 -11.55 22.82
C SER A 51 -44.24 -11.62 21.65
N SER A 52 -43.79 -11.32 20.43
CA SER A 52 -44.60 -11.33 19.20
C SER A 52 -44.61 -12.70 18.52
N GLY A 53 -43.76 -13.65 18.93
CA GLY A 53 -43.77 -15.03 18.46
C GLY A 53 -42.39 -15.55 18.05
N TYR A 54 -42.39 -16.62 17.25
CA TYR A 54 -41.19 -17.23 16.69
C TYR A 54 -41.02 -16.78 15.24
N LEU A 55 -39.84 -16.25 14.92
CA LEU A 55 -39.42 -15.90 13.56
C LEU A 55 -38.19 -16.72 13.17
N ALA A 56 -38.13 -17.13 11.91
CA ALA A 56 -36.97 -17.81 11.33
C ALA A 56 -36.75 -17.35 9.90
N SER A 57 -35.50 -17.20 9.52
CA SER A 57 -35.08 -16.91 8.17
C SER A 57 -35.18 -18.16 7.28
N THR A 58 -35.08 -17.93 5.96
CA THR A 58 -34.80 -18.99 4.99
C THR A 58 -33.46 -19.67 5.35
N PRO A 59 -33.33 -21.00 5.24
CA PRO A 59 -32.06 -21.69 5.51
C PRO A 59 -30.97 -21.30 4.52
N ILE A 60 -29.73 -21.25 5.01
CA ILE A 60 -28.55 -21.54 4.19
C ILE A 60 -28.31 -23.05 4.22
N ALA A 61 -28.41 -23.71 3.06
CA ALA A 61 -28.16 -25.14 2.96
C ALA A 61 -26.70 -25.49 3.34
N LEU A 62 -26.51 -26.62 4.03
CA LEU A 62 -25.19 -27.18 4.30
C LEU A 62 -24.66 -27.91 3.06
N ASP A 63 -23.35 -27.84 2.82
CA ASP A 63 -22.64 -28.51 1.71
C ASP A 63 -22.51 -30.05 1.86
N GLY A 64 -23.35 -30.68 2.67
CA GLY A 64 -23.39 -32.13 2.89
C GLY A 64 -23.01 -32.56 4.30
N THR A 65 -23.14 -33.86 4.56
CA THR A 65 -22.84 -34.47 5.86
C THR A 65 -21.34 -34.68 6.06
N GLY A 66 -20.87 -34.49 7.30
CA GLY A 66 -19.48 -34.64 7.72
C GLY A 66 -18.55 -33.48 7.33
N VAL A 67 -19.05 -32.54 6.52
CA VAL A 67 -18.32 -31.31 6.12
C VAL A 67 -18.22 -30.37 7.32
N LEU A 68 -17.07 -29.73 7.47
CA LEU A 68 -16.84 -28.70 8.48
C LEU A 68 -17.38 -27.36 7.98
N HIS A 69 -18.25 -26.76 8.78
CA HIS A 69 -18.82 -25.45 8.51
C HIS A 69 -18.47 -24.48 9.62
N ARG A 70 -18.42 -23.19 9.28
CA ARG A 70 -18.34 -22.08 10.22
C ARG A 70 -19.59 -21.22 10.09
N VAL A 71 -20.20 -20.92 11.22
CA VAL A 71 -21.35 -20.02 11.31
C VAL A 71 -20.91 -18.75 11.98
N LYS A 72 -21.05 -17.62 11.28
CA LYS A 72 -20.89 -16.28 11.86
C LYS A 72 -22.27 -15.64 12.01
N MET A 73 -22.54 -15.10 13.17
CA MET A 73 -23.78 -14.39 13.48
C MET A 73 -23.45 -13.02 14.06
N LYS A 74 -24.01 -11.98 13.44
CA LYS A 74 -23.85 -10.59 13.83
C LYS A 74 -25.21 -10.00 14.10
N VAL A 75 -25.36 -9.29 15.21
CA VAL A 75 -26.62 -8.66 15.63
C VAL A 75 -26.33 -7.19 15.86
N TYR A 76 -27.13 -6.30 15.29
CA TYR A 76 -26.88 -4.87 15.33
C TYR A 76 -28.18 -4.06 15.26
N ASN A 77 -28.15 -2.86 15.83
CA ASN A 77 -29.27 -1.93 15.76
C ASN A 77 -29.05 -0.94 14.61
N THR A 78 -30.06 -0.70 13.79
CA THR A 78 -30.05 0.35 12.76
C THR A 78 -31.48 0.82 12.50
N GLY A 79 -31.70 2.12 12.33
CA GLY A 79 -33.01 2.68 11.96
C GLY A 79 -34.21 2.16 12.78
N GLU A 80 -34.15 2.26 14.12
CA GLU A 80 -35.15 1.74 15.08
C GLU A 80 -35.40 0.22 15.06
N GLN A 81 -34.65 -0.54 14.26
CA GLN A 81 -34.75 -1.99 14.15
C GLN A 81 -33.53 -2.67 14.78
N THR A 82 -33.72 -3.91 15.24
CA THR A 82 -32.60 -4.83 15.51
C THR A 82 -32.52 -5.84 14.37
N LEU A 83 -31.38 -5.90 13.70
CA LEU A 83 -31.12 -6.79 12.58
C LEU A 83 -30.11 -7.88 12.98
N MET A 84 -30.14 -8.98 12.23
CA MET A 84 -29.17 -10.05 12.31
C MET A 84 -28.65 -10.44 10.94
N ASP A 85 -27.33 -10.56 10.83
CA ASP A 85 -26.67 -11.21 9.71
C ASP A 85 -26.22 -12.62 10.14
N VAL A 86 -26.47 -13.64 9.33
CA VAL A 86 -25.96 -15.00 9.52
C VAL A 86 -25.21 -15.44 8.26
N SER A 87 -23.92 -15.68 8.39
CA SER A 87 -23.06 -16.14 7.30
C SER A 87 -22.60 -17.57 7.56
N LEU A 88 -22.68 -18.41 6.52
CA LEU A 88 -22.19 -19.79 6.55
C LEU A 88 -20.97 -19.91 5.66
N TYR A 89 -19.92 -20.51 6.18
CA TYR A 89 -18.72 -20.81 5.43
C TYR A 89 -18.47 -22.32 5.43
N ARG A 90 -17.99 -22.85 4.31
CA ARG A 90 -17.36 -24.17 4.22
C ARG A 90 -15.92 -24.01 4.66
N ILE A 91 -15.42 -25.01 5.38
CA ILE A 91 -14.00 -25.11 5.67
C ILE A 91 -13.48 -26.42 5.09
N ASP A 92 -12.41 -26.34 4.30
CA ASP A 92 -11.75 -27.51 3.77
C ASP A 92 -10.84 -28.16 4.83
N ASP A 93 -11.02 -29.45 5.10
CA ASP A 93 -10.30 -30.20 6.14
C ASP A 93 -8.82 -30.51 5.79
N GLU A 94 -8.42 -30.29 4.54
CA GLU A 94 -7.07 -30.53 4.03
C GLU A 94 -6.33 -29.21 3.78
N THR A 95 -7.01 -28.27 3.13
CA THR A 95 -6.46 -26.96 2.77
C THR A 95 -6.71 -25.91 3.82
N PHE A 96 -7.65 -26.09 4.76
CA PHE A 96 -8.09 -25.08 5.74
C PHE A 96 -8.56 -23.76 5.11
N GLU A 97 -8.89 -23.78 3.82
CA GLU A 97 -9.49 -22.63 3.15
C GLU A 97 -10.94 -22.48 3.59
N VAL A 98 -11.34 -21.23 3.81
CA VAL A 98 -12.68 -20.85 4.25
C VAL A 98 -13.40 -20.21 3.06
N GLU A 99 -14.46 -20.85 2.60
CA GLU A 99 -15.27 -20.36 1.48
C GLU A 99 -16.65 -19.95 2.00
N GLN A 100 -17.08 -18.71 1.76
CA GLN A 100 -18.44 -18.31 2.11
C GLN A 100 -19.43 -19.04 1.19
N ILE A 101 -20.29 -19.87 1.78
CA ILE A 101 -21.34 -20.57 1.05
C ILE A 101 -22.47 -19.58 0.74
N ASN A 102 -22.95 -18.88 1.77
CA ASN A 102 -24.02 -17.90 1.64
C ASN A 102 -24.13 -17.02 2.89
N GLU A 103 -24.98 -16.00 2.81
CA GLU A 103 -25.30 -15.10 3.90
C GLU A 103 -26.78 -14.74 3.92
N ILE A 104 -27.31 -14.57 5.12
CA ILE A 104 -28.60 -13.97 5.40
C ILE A 104 -28.28 -12.60 5.97
N ALA A 105 -28.37 -11.55 5.16
CA ALA A 105 -28.12 -10.18 5.60
C ALA A 105 -29.44 -9.49 5.97
N GLY A 106 -29.41 -8.67 7.03
CA GLY A 106 -30.51 -7.78 7.41
C GLY A 106 -31.79 -8.50 7.87
N PHE A 107 -31.68 -9.68 8.47
CA PHE A 107 -32.85 -10.37 9.03
C PHE A 107 -33.40 -9.58 10.21
N VAL A 108 -34.59 -8.99 10.05
CA VAL A 108 -35.25 -8.18 11.09
C VAL A 108 -35.64 -9.07 12.26
N VAL A 109 -35.06 -8.77 13.41
CA VAL A 109 -35.25 -9.50 14.67
C VAL A 109 -36.32 -8.80 15.52
N LEU A 110 -36.26 -7.47 15.59
CA LEU A 110 -37.21 -6.59 16.26
C LEU A 110 -37.54 -5.42 15.32
N ASP A 111 -38.81 -5.06 15.28
CA ASP A 111 -39.37 -3.99 14.41
C ASP A 111 -39.76 -2.77 15.26
N GLU A 112 -39.92 -1.61 14.62
CA GLU A 112 -40.31 -0.28 15.13
C GLU A 112 -40.34 -0.10 16.68
N GLY A 113 -39.36 0.64 17.20
CA GLY A 113 -39.34 1.11 18.59
C GLY A 113 -38.84 0.10 19.63
N GLU A 114 -38.54 -1.13 19.23
CA GLU A 114 -37.92 -2.16 20.06
C GLU A 114 -36.43 -2.33 19.70
N SER A 115 -35.55 -1.81 20.56
CA SER A 115 -34.11 -2.14 20.52
C SER A 115 -33.79 -3.24 21.54
N PHE A 116 -32.84 -4.12 21.22
CA PHE A 116 -32.24 -4.99 22.24
C PHE A 116 -31.44 -4.10 23.22
N VAL A 117 -32.11 -3.57 24.25
CA VAL A 117 -31.47 -2.91 25.39
C VAL A 117 -30.94 -3.99 26.33
N GLN A 118 -29.68 -3.87 26.74
CA GLN A 118 -28.90 -4.79 27.59
C GLN A 118 -29.72 -5.72 28.49
N GLY A 119 -29.62 -7.03 28.23
CA GLY A 119 -30.24 -8.09 29.02
C GLY A 119 -30.12 -9.49 28.40
N LEU A 120 -29.15 -9.69 27.49
CA LEU A 120 -28.75 -11.01 27.00
C LEU A 120 -27.42 -11.34 27.69
N ASP A 121 -27.51 -11.82 28.91
CA ASP A 121 -26.36 -11.98 29.80
C ASP A 121 -25.74 -13.38 29.72
N VAL A 122 -26.41 -14.31 29.02
CA VAL A 122 -26.01 -15.72 28.93
C VAL A 122 -25.91 -16.18 27.48
N PHE A 123 -24.77 -16.75 27.16
CA PHE A 123 -24.52 -17.46 25.92
C PHE A 123 -24.72 -18.98 26.14
N GLY A 124 -25.35 -19.70 25.19
CA GLY A 124 -25.61 -21.13 25.36
C GLY A 124 -25.86 -21.93 24.08
N VAL A 125 -25.74 -23.26 24.23
CA VAL A 125 -26.09 -24.25 23.20
C VAL A 125 -27.25 -25.08 23.73
N ARG A 126 -28.33 -25.17 22.96
CA ARG A 126 -29.51 -25.95 23.33
C ARG A 126 -29.87 -26.92 22.21
N ASN A 127 -29.94 -28.21 22.55
CA ASN A 127 -30.63 -29.18 21.70
C ASN A 127 -32.14 -29.00 21.90
N LYS A 128 -32.86 -28.60 20.86
CA LYS A 128 -34.32 -28.44 20.96
C LYS A 128 -34.99 -29.81 21.02
N ILE A 129 -35.39 -30.24 22.21
CA ILE A 129 -36.31 -31.37 22.39
C ILE A 129 -37.72 -30.84 22.23
N ASN A 130 -38.36 -31.07 21.08
CA ASN A 130 -39.83 -30.95 21.01
C ASN A 130 -40.44 -32.18 21.68
N SER A 131 -41.33 -31.92 22.63
CA SER A 131 -42.02 -32.90 23.47
C SER A 131 -42.73 -34.01 22.68
N GLU A 132 -42.53 -35.24 23.16
CA GLU A 132 -43.38 -36.44 23.03
C GLU A 132 -43.62 -37.04 21.62
N GLN A 133 -43.05 -38.24 21.40
CA GLN A 133 -43.43 -39.29 20.42
C GLN A 133 -42.73 -39.41 19.04
N ILE A 134 -41.40 -39.29 18.93
CA ILE A 134 -40.69 -39.74 17.70
C ILE A 134 -39.45 -40.62 18.06
N PRO A 135 -39.16 -41.72 17.32
CA PRO A 135 -38.03 -42.63 17.60
C PRO A 135 -36.65 -41.98 17.40
N PRO A 136 -35.53 -42.62 17.81
CA PRO A 136 -34.23 -41.97 17.98
C PRO A 136 -33.49 -41.84 16.64
N SER A 137 -33.70 -40.74 15.93
CA SER A 137 -32.82 -40.28 14.84
C SER A 137 -32.38 -38.85 15.15
N TYR A 138 -31.38 -38.71 16.01
CA TYR A 138 -30.83 -37.44 16.46
C TYR A 138 -29.96 -36.80 15.37
N LEU A 139 -30.06 -35.48 15.16
CA LEU A 139 -29.00 -34.74 14.48
C LEU A 139 -27.78 -34.76 15.39
N SER A 140 -26.74 -35.48 15.00
CA SER A 140 -25.45 -35.40 15.68
C SER A 140 -24.66 -34.26 15.06
N ALA A 141 -24.47 -33.19 15.84
CA ALA A 141 -23.61 -32.08 15.48
C ALA A 141 -22.47 -31.96 16.49
N ASP A 142 -21.24 -31.96 15.99
CA ASP A 142 -20.08 -31.56 16.80
C ASP A 142 -19.97 -30.05 16.72
N LEU A 143 -19.84 -29.38 17.87
CA LEU A 143 -19.61 -27.95 17.96
C LEU A 143 -18.24 -27.67 18.55
N ASP A 144 -17.52 -26.75 17.93
CA ASP A 144 -16.20 -26.31 18.37
C ASP A 144 -16.03 -24.79 18.14
N ASN A 145 -14.97 -24.19 18.69
CA ASN A 145 -14.59 -22.78 18.46
C ASN A 145 -15.68 -21.73 18.71
N LEU A 146 -16.43 -21.94 19.78
CA LEU A 146 -17.53 -21.08 20.12
C LEU A 146 -17.02 -19.75 20.70
N TYR A 147 -17.22 -18.67 19.96
CA TYR A 147 -16.75 -17.32 20.31
C TYR A 147 -17.88 -16.29 20.34
N PHE A 148 -17.77 -15.35 21.27
CA PHE A 148 -18.69 -14.25 21.46
C PHE A 148 -17.95 -12.95 21.79
N SER A 149 -18.35 -11.85 21.16
CA SER A 149 -17.87 -10.50 21.42
C SER A 149 -19.01 -9.50 21.28
N LEU A 150 -18.99 -8.45 22.12
CA LEU A 150 -19.86 -7.29 22.05
C LEU A 150 -19.20 -6.08 21.35
N GLU A 151 -17.90 -6.14 21.09
CA GLU A 151 -17.13 -5.05 20.48
C GLU A 151 -17.19 -5.12 18.96
N THR A 152 -17.68 -4.06 18.33
CA THR A 152 -17.78 -3.90 16.87
C THR A 152 -16.43 -3.86 16.16
N ALA A 153 -15.33 -3.61 16.86
CA ALA A 153 -13.97 -3.68 16.31
C ALA A 153 -13.49 -5.14 16.13
N ASN A 154 -14.07 -6.09 16.86
CA ASN A 154 -13.73 -7.52 16.77
C ASN A 154 -14.58 -8.27 15.74
N LYS A 155 -15.16 -7.54 14.75
CA LYS A 155 -16.05 -8.08 13.70
C LYS A 155 -15.46 -9.24 12.90
N GLU A 156 -14.14 -9.44 12.94
CA GLU A 156 -13.44 -10.43 12.13
C GLU A 156 -12.69 -11.53 12.92
N GLN A 157 -12.77 -11.57 14.26
CA GLN A 157 -11.96 -12.50 15.08
C GLN A 157 -12.87 -13.47 15.88
N PRO A 158 -12.59 -14.79 15.96
CA PRO A 158 -11.27 -15.42 15.90
C PRO A 158 -11.12 -16.55 14.87
N VAL A 159 -9.86 -16.76 14.54
CA VAL A 159 -9.31 -17.76 13.63
C VAL A 159 -9.35 -19.19 14.24
N PRO A 160 -9.44 -20.26 13.44
CA PRO A 160 -9.89 -21.59 13.86
C PRO A 160 -9.02 -22.29 14.91
N SER A 161 -9.65 -22.94 15.88
CA SER A 161 -9.07 -24.08 16.59
C SER A 161 -9.73 -25.33 16.03
N PHE A 162 -9.24 -25.84 14.91
CA PHE A 162 -9.72 -27.11 14.38
C PHE A 162 -9.31 -28.23 15.33
N ALA A 163 -9.84 -28.31 16.56
CA ALA A 163 -9.22 -29.12 17.60
C ALA A 163 -8.91 -30.55 17.11
N PRO A 164 -9.80 -31.24 16.35
CA PRO A 164 -9.46 -32.56 15.78
C PRO A 164 -8.31 -32.57 14.76
N LEU A 165 -8.13 -31.48 14.00
CA LEU A 165 -7.09 -31.29 12.97
C LEU A 165 -5.87 -30.49 13.48
N CYS A 166 -5.86 -30.11 14.75
CA CYS A 166 -4.79 -29.36 15.38
C CYS A 166 -3.75 -30.28 16.02
N VAL A 167 -2.50 -29.83 16.02
CA VAL A 167 -1.39 -30.56 16.64
C VAL A 167 -1.62 -30.77 18.15
N SER A 168 -2.18 -29.77 18.85
CA SER A 168 -2.45 -29.83 20.29
C SER A 168 -3.30 -31.03 20.72
N ALA A 169 -4.35 -31.37 19.96
CA ALA A 169 -5.26 -32.45 20.32
C ALA A 169 -4.59 -33.82 20.30
N LYS A 170 -3.67 -34.07 19.35
CA LYS A 170 -2.89 -35.31 19.29
C LYS A 170 -1.66 -35.29 20.19
N LEU A 171 -1.13 -34.12 20.53
CA LEU A 171 -0.05 -34.00 21.52
C LEU A 171 -0.51 -34.38 22.93
N SER A 172 -1.75 -34.02 23.29
CA SER A 172 -2.33 -34.28 24.62
C SER A 172 -2.42 -35.77 25.02
N THR A 173 -2.35 -36.69 24.06
CA THR A 173 -2.55 -38.13 24.25
C THR A 173 -1.26 -38.97 24.14
N GLY A 174 -0.07 -38.35 24.08
CA GLY A 174 1.19 -39.07 23.84
C GLY A 174 2.47 -38.35 24.30
N SER A 175 3.56 -38.53 23.55
CA SER A 175 4.84 -37.84 23.80
C SER A 175 4.65 -36.32 23.75
N PRO A 176 5.29 -35.55 24.66
CA PRO A 176 5.23 -34.09 24.61
C PRO A 176 5.96 -33.51 23.40
N TYR A 177 6.83 -34.29 22.75
CA TYR A 177 7.52 -33.89 21.54
C TYR A 177 6.63 -34.09 20.31
N PHE A 178 6.81 -33.19 19.34
CA PHE A 178 6.17 -33.26 18.05
C PHE A 178 7.03 -34.08 17.08
N ASP A 179 6.52 -35.23 16.66
CA ASP A 179 7.21 -36.21 15.81
C ASP A 179 6.44 -36.42 14.48
N PRO A 180 6.37 -35.42 13.59
CA PRO A 180 5.46 -35.42 12.43
C PRO A 180 5.71 -36.56 11.43
N TRP A 181 6.84 -37.26 11.53
CA TRP A 181 7.18 -38.46 10.76
C TRP A 181 6.64 -39.77 11.31
N ASN A 182 6.04 -39.76 12.50
CA ASN A 182 5.42 -40.95 13.10
C ASN A 182 4.05 -41.20 12.47
N THR A 183 4.03 -41.97 11.38
CA THR A 183 2.82 -42.24 10.60
C THR A 183 1.74 -42.98 11.38
N ASP A 184 2.10 -43.65 12.48
CA ASP A 184 1.14 -44.35 13.33
C ASP A 184 0.42 -43.36 14.25
N ARG A 185 1.16 -42.43 14.87
CA ARG A 185 0.58 -41.36 15.71
C ARG A 185 -0.24 -40.38 14.89
N TRP A 186 0.27 -40.02 13.71
CA TRP A 186 -0.33 -39.03 12.81
C TRP A 186 -1.10 -39.69 11.68
N SER A 187 -1.67 -40.88 11.88
CA SER A 187 -2.30 -41.66 10.79
C SER A 187 -3.41 -40.92 10.03
N GLU A 188 -4.08 -39.96 10.67
CA GLU A 188 -5.09 -39.10 10.03
C GLU A 188 -4.51 -38.07 9.03
N TRP A 189 -3.21 -37.78 9.12
CA TRP A 189 -2.47 -36.92 8.19
C TRP A 189 -1.81 -37.70 7.06
N TYR A 190 -1.83 -39.04 7.11
CA TYR A 190 -1.11 -39.90 6.17
C TYR A 190 -2.02 -40.89 5.47
N SER A 191 -1.83 -41.04 4.15
CA SER A 191 -2.27 -42.19 3.38
C SER A 191 -1.06 -43.09 3.10
N GLY A 192 -0.89 -44.10 3.96
CA GLY A 192 0.32 -44.91 4.00
C GLY A 192 1.54 -44.08 4.45
N THR A 193 2.43 -43.75 3.51
CA THR A 193 3.60 -42.89 3.77
C THR A 193 3.46 -41.50 3.16
N ASN A 194 2.40 -41.24 2.39
CA ASN A 194 2.13 -39.94 1.78
C ASN A 194 1.39 -39.05 2.75
N LEU A 195 1.89 -37.82 2.93
CA LEU A 195 1.18 -36.79 3.66
C LEU A 195 0.02 -36.29 2.79
N ILE A 196 -1.18 -36.25 3.37
CA ILE A 196 -2.42 -35.81 2.71
C ILE A 196 -2.98 -34.52 3.30
N LYS A 197 -2.50 -34.10 4.48
CA LYS A 197 -2.94 -32.88 5.17
C LYS A 197 -1.77 -32.12 5.77
N SER A 198 -1.89 -30.80 5.89
CA SER A 198 -0.93 -29.98 6.65
C SER A 198 -1.09 -30.19 8.15
N PHE A 199 -0.02 -29.96 8.90
CA PHE A 199 -0.09 -29.87 10.35
C PHE A 199 -0.50 -28.44 10.75
N ALA A 200 -1.73 -28.28 11.27
CA ALA A 200 -2.16 -27.01 11.86
C ALA A 200 -1.52 -26.86 13.25
N VAL A 201 -0.48 -26.05 13.35
CA VAL A 201 0.27 -25.82 14.59
C VAL A 201 -0.41 -24.71 15.38
N ASP A 202 -1.01 -25.07 16.51
CA ASP A 202 -1.85 -24.20 17.32
C ASP A 202 -1.36 -24.06 18.77
N CYS A 203 -0.24 -24.71 19.10
CA CYS A 203 0.39 -24.71 20.41
C CYS A 203 1.92 -24.75 20.27
N ASN A 204 2.63 -24.48 21.37
CA ASN A 204 4.08 -24.59 21.41
C ASN A 204 4.50 -26.03 21.14
N VAL A 205 5.48 -26.21 20.27
CA VAL A 205 6.00 -27.53 19.89
C VAL A 205 7.51 -27.56 19.91
N VAL A 206 8.05 -28.72 20.29
CA VAL A 206 9.47 -29.05 20.15
C VAL A 206 9.57 -30.33 19.33
N LEU A 207 10.31 -30.31 18.22
CA LEU A 207 10.49 -31.50 17.40
C LEU A 207 11.25 -32.59 18.16
N ALA A 208 10.77 -33.83 18.03
CA ALA A 208 11.47 -34.99 18.58
C ALA A 208 12.83 -35.18 17.90
N ASP A 209 13.83 -35.71 18.61
CA ASP A 209 15.11 -36.00 17.97
C ASP A 209 15.00 -37.14 16.94
N ARG A 210 15.45 -36.88 15.72
CA ARG A 210 15.52 -37.86 14.62
C ARG A 210 16.97 -38.25 14.27
N GLY A 211 17.98 -37.62 14.90
CA GLY A 211 19.39 -37.76 14.54
C GLY A 211 19.90 -36.69 13.56
N GLY A 212 19.15 -35.59 13.40
CA GLY A 212 19.56 -34.40 12.67
C GLY A 212 20.02 -34.67 11.24
N SER A 213 21.25 -34.27 10.91
CA SER A 213 21.76 -34.30 9.54
C SER A 213 21.91 -35.72 8.96
N THR A 214 22.05 -36.74 9.82
CA THR A 214 22.27 -38.15 9.42
C THR A 214 20.97 -38.88 9.06
N ASN A 215 19.83 -38.37 9.53
CA ASN A 215 18.52 -38.98 9.32
C ASN A 215 17.45 -37.90 9.12
N ARG A 216 17.65 -37.10 8.07
CA ARG A 216 16.74 -36.03 7.67
C ARG A 216 15.34 -36.59 7.44
N TRP A 217 14.31 -35.86 7.86
CA TRP A 217 12.95 -36.19 7.49
C TRP A 217 12.71 -35.80 6.03
N LYS A 218 12.24 -36.76 5.24
CA LYS A 218 11.89 -36.59 3.83
C LYS A 218 10.37 -36.81 3.68
N PRO A 219 9.55 -35.77 3.85
CA PRO A 219 8.10 -35.92 3.75
C PRO A 219 7.71 -36.29 2.32
N SER A 220 6.84 -37.31 2.16
CA SER A 220 6.27 -37.63 0.85
C SER A 220 5.03 -36.76 0.62
N VAL A 221 5.19 -35.66 -0.11
CA VAL A 221 4.16 -34.60 -0.27
C VAL A 221 3.34 -34.72 -1.56
N SER A 222 3.45 -35.85 -2.28
CA SER A 222 2.81 -36.03 -3.60
C SER A 222 1.27 -36.00 -3.58
N GLN A 223 0.66 -36.18 -2.40
CA GLN A 223 -0.79 -36.16 -2.19
C GLN A 223 -1.25 -34.98 -1.31
N LEU A 224 -0.36 -34.03 -0.99
CA LEU A 224 -0.66 -32.91 -0.12
C LEU A 224 -1.31 -31.78 -0.94
N SER A 225 -2.64 -31.74 -0.96
CA SER A 225 -3.45 -30.80 -1.75
C SER A 225 -3.15 -29.33 -1.43
N SER A 226 -2.90 -29.02 -0.17
CA SER A 226 -2.60 -27.66 0.32
C SER A 226 -1.23 -27.12 -0.10
N GLY A 227 -0.30 -28.00 -0.54
CA GLY A 227 1.07 -27.64 -0.86
C GLY A 227 1.88 -27.06 0.32
N ARG A 228 1.40 -27.19 1.57
CA ARG A 228 2.07 -26.63 2.76
C ARG A 228 2.25 -27.64 3.89
N LEU A 229 3.41 -27.65 4.54
CA LEU A 229 3.70 -28.64 5.59
C LEU A 229 3.14 -28.24 6.95
N PHE A 230 3.51 -27.06 7.43
CA PHE A 230 3.04 -26.48 8.67
C PHE A 230 2.21 -25.23 8.38
N TYR A 231 1.01 -25.22 8.95
CA TYR A 231 0.10 -24.10 8.85
C TYR A 231 -0.07 -23.46 10.23
N LEU A 232 0.38 -22.22 10.38
CA LEU A 232 0.16 -21.40 11.56
C LEU A 232 -0.95 -20.43 11.18
N GLY A 233 -2.18 -20.94 11.13
CA GLY A 233 -3.34 -20.19 10.67
C GLY A 233 -3.71 -19.01 11.58
N ASN A 234 -3.39 -19.11 12.88
CA ASN A 234 -3.45 -18.03 13.86
C ASN A 234 -2.08 -17.84 14.51
N CYS A 235 -1.15 -17.20 13.79
CA CYS A 235 0.15 -16.86 14.38
C CYS A 235 0.05 -15.81 15.50
N SER A 236 -1.10 -15.19 15.72
CA SER A 236 -1.30 -14.21 16.81
C SER A 236 -1.36 -14.81 18.21
N ARG A 237 -1.19 -16.13 18.37
CA ARG A 237 -1.26 -16.81 19.69
C ARG A 237 0.08 -16.88 20.46
N GLY A 238 1.16 -16.33 19.91
CA GLY A 238 2.50 -16.44 20.50
C GLY A 238 3.03 -17.87 20.54
N ILE A 239 3.04 -18.56 19.40
CA ILE A 239 3.45 -19.96 19.28
C ILE A 239 4.97 -20.04 19.12
N THR A 240 5.63 -20.88 19.91
CA THR A 240 7.02 -21.30 19.68
C THR A 240 7.06 -22.66 18.98
N PHE A 241 7.55 -22.69 17.75
CA PHE A 241 7.97 -23.88 17.02
C PHE A 241 9.48 -24.05 17.14
N ASP A 242 9.91 -25.01 17.96
CA ASP A 242 11.31 -25.35 18.14
C ASP A 242 11.67 -26.60 17.30
N GLY A 243 12.53 -26.39 16.32
CA GLY A 243 13.01 -27.41 15.42
C GLY A 243 14.00 -28.40 16.03
N ASN A 244 14.57 -28.10 17.21
CA ASN A 244 15.50 -28.97 17.93
C ASN A 244 16.62 -29.55 17.06
N GLY A 245 17.21 -28.70 16.20
CA GLY A 245 18.29 -29.01 15.27
C GLY A 245 17.92 -29.99 14.14
N GLN A 246 16.63 -30.24 13.91
CA GLN A 246 16.17 -31.25 12.95
C GLN A 246 16.19 -30.74 11.49
N TYR A 247 16.19 -31.70 10.55
CA TYR A 247 16.32 -31.45 9.12
C TYR A 247 15.07 -31.91 8.37
N ILE A 248 14.49 -31.01 7.57
CA ILE A 248 13.37 -31.25 6.66
C ILE A 248 13.88 -31.11 5.22
N ASP A 249 13.88 -32.21 4.47
CA ASP A 249 14.38 -32.25 3.10
C ASP A 249 13.30 -32.74 2.15
N ALA A 250 12.57 -31.81 1.53
CA ALA A 250 11.47 -32.12 0.63
C ALA A 250 11.95 -32.58 -0.77
N ARG A 251 13.23 -32.40 -1.13
CA ARG A 251 13.76 -32.71 -2.47
C ARG A 251 13.61 -34.20 -2.80
N LEU A 252 13.22 -34.49 -4.05
CA LEU A 252 12.98 -35.85 -4.53
C LEU A 252 14.17 -36.42 -5.30
N GLY A 253 14.36 -37.74 -5.20
CA GLY A 253 15.33 -38.50 -6.01
C GLY A 253 16.74 -37.89 -5.99
N LYS A 254 17.32 -37.73 -7.19
CA LYS A 254 18.69 -37.24 -7.38
C LYS A 254 18.89 -35.79 -6.93
N ALA A 255 17.84 -34.98 -6.85
CA ALA A 255 17.95 -33.59 -6.41
C ALA A 255 18.42 -33.48 -4.94
N SER A 256 18.12 -34.48 -4.11
CA SER A 256 18.52 -34.47 -2.70
C SER A 256 20.04 -34.57 -2.45
N SER A 257 20.81 -34.99 -3.46
CA SER A 257 22.28 -35.16 -3.40
C SER A 257 23.06 -34.21 -4.32
N VAL A 258 22.37 -33.30 -5.00
CA VAL A 258 23.00 -32.38 -5.95
C VAL A 258 23.71 -31.24 -5.24
N THR A 259 24.90 -30.89 -5.74
CA THR A 259 25.68 -29.76 -5.26
C THR A 259 25.21 -28.47 -5.91
N VAL A 260 25.42 -27.33 -5.25
CA VAL A 260 25.09 -26.02 -5.84
C VAL A 260 25.87 -25.76 -7.14
N GLN A 261 27.13 -26.19 -7.23
CA GLN A 261 27.91 -26.10 -8.47
C GLN A 261 27.24 -26.84 -9.63
N THR A 262 26.74 -28.04 -9.37
CA THR A 262 25.98 -28.81 -10.37
C THR A 262 24.68 -28.09 -10.76
N LEU A 263 24.02 -27.38 -9.83
CA LEU A 263 22.83 -26.58 -10.16
C LEU A 263 23.18 -25.39 -11.05
N TYR A 264 24.26 -24.65 -10.78
CA TYR A 264 24.68 -23.54 -11.64
C TYR A 264 24.84 -23.95 -13.11
N GLU A 265 25.38 -25.14 -13.37
CA GLU A 265 25.69 -25.62 -14.72
C GLU A 265 24.52 -26.40 -15.37
N HIS A 266 23.74 -27.12 -14.57
CA HIS A 266 22.83 -28.17 -15.05
C HIS A 266 21.47 -28.16 -14.35
N TYR A 267 21.00 -27.04 -13.79
CA TYR A 267 19.69 -27.01 -13.12
C TYR A 267 18.57 -27.51 -14.04
N GLU A 268 18.57 -27.22 -15.34
CA GLU A 268 17.52 -27.66 -16.26
C GLU A 268 17.34 -29.19 -16.33
N GLU A 269 18.38 -29.97 -16.00
CA GLU A 269 18.32 -31.44 -15.92
C GLU A 269 17.49 -31.96 -14.74
N TYR A 270 17.16 -31.07 -13.79
CA TYR A 270 16.35 -31.37 -12.62
C TYR A 270 15.05 -30.57 -12.67
N SER A 271 13.92 -31.24 -12.88
CA SER A 271 12.63 -30.55 -12.97
C SER A 271 12.30 -29.76 -11.71
N HIS A 272 11.55 -28.67 -11.87
CA HIS A 272 11.09 -27.87 -10.74
C HIS A 272 10.38 -28.73 -9.69
N SER A 273 9.50 -29.64 -10.13
CA SER A 273 8.74 -30.56 -9.27
C SER A 273 9.56 -31.55 -8.45
N ILE A 274 10.84 -31.80 -8.78
CA ILE A 274 11.71 -32.66 -7.95
C ILE A 274 12.62 -31.86 -7.02
N ARG A 275 12.96 -30.62 -7.39
CA ARG A 275 13.74 -29.72 -6.53
C ARG A 275 12.89 -29.03 -5.47
N HIS A 276 11.70 -28.59 -5.87
CA HIS A 276 10.79 -27.80 -5.04
C HIS A 276 9.38 -28.41 -5.06
N PRO A 277 9.20 -29.68 -4.64
CA PRO A 277 7.88 -30.34 -4.67
C PRO A 277 6.87 -29.75 -3.68
N LEU A 278 7.31 -28.98 -2.70
CA LEU A 278 6.48 -28.40 -1.66
C LEU A 278 6.39 -26.88 -1.85
N THR A 279 5.19 -26.31 -1.89
CA THR A 279 5.02 -24.86 -2.03
C THR A 279 5.52 -24.12 -0.80
N ASN A 280 5.03 -24.47 0.40
CA ASN A 280 5.44 -23.80 1.65
C ASN A 280 5.87 -24.83 2.71
N CYS A 281 7.01 -24.65 3.38
CA CYS A 281 7.24 -25.41 4.62
C CYS A 281 6.44 -24.82 5.78
N PHE A 282 6.59 -23.51 6.02
CA PHE A 282 5.77 -22.76 6.97
C PHE A 282 4.93 -21.73 6.23
N TYR A 283 3.64 -21.69 6.55
CA TYR A 283 2.75 -20.61 6.14
C TYR A 283 2.07 -20.01 7.36
N CYS A 284 2.43 -18.76 7.67
CA CYS A 284 1.91 -18.01 8.81
C CYS A 284 0.90 -16.97 8.35
N VAL A 285 -0.27 -16.99 8.97
CA VAL A 285 -1.38 -16.06 8.74
C VAL A 285 -1.91 -15.60 10.10
N GLY A 286 -2.34 -14.35 10.20
CA GLY A 286 -2.88 -13.76 11.42
C GLY A 286 -3.15 -12.27 11.23
N ILE A 287 -4.32 -11.80 11.68
CA ILE A 287 -4.85 -10.46 11.36
C ILE A 287 -4.93 -9.54 12.60
N GLU A 288 -4.31 -9.90 13.72
CA GLU A 288 -4.37 -9.11 14.96
C GLU A 288 -3.16 -8.20 15.19
N GLU A 289 -3.43 -7.05 15.79
CA GLU A 289 -2.48 -6.22 16.55
C GLU A 289 -2.02 -6.99 17.81
N PRO A 290 -0.80 -6.72 18.34
CA PRO A 290 -0.12 -7.60 19.29
C PRO A 290 -0.78 -7.59 20.69
N THR A 291 -1.75 -8.49 20.91
CA THR A 291 -2.29 -8.77 22.25
C THR A 291 -1.59 -9.94 22.96
N PHE A 292 -0.81 -10.73 22.22
CA PHE A 292 -0.03 -11.86 22.71
C PHE A 292 1.45 -11.71 22.39
N ASP A 293 2.28 -12.56 22.99
CA ASP A 293 3.72 -12.65 22.68
C ASP A 293 3.96 -12.99 21.20
N GLU A 294 5.18 -12.71 20.71
CA GLU A 294 5.60 -13.05 19.35
C GLU A 294 5.49 -14.56 19.04
N THR A 295 5.21 -14.89 17.78
CA THR A 295 5.33 -16.28 17.31
C THR A 295 6.75 -16.54 16.83
N ILE A 296 7.38 -17.60 17.31
CA ILE A 296 8.80 -17.91 17.09
C ILE A 296 8.94 -19.24 16.35
N ILE A 297 9.71 -19.27 15.26
CA ILE A 297 10.14 -20.49 14.57
C ILE A 297 11.66 -20.55 14.62
N ARG A 298 12.24 -21.61 15.21
CA ARG A 298 13.69 -21.65 15.43
C ARG A 298 14.35 -23.02 15.30
N ASP A 299 15.68 -23.00 15.13
CA ASP A 299 16.58 -24.16 15.22
C ASP A 299 16.20 -25.35 14.31
N LEU A 300 16.05 -25.09 13.00
CA LEU A 300 15.80 -26.14 12.00
C LEU A 300 16.53 -25.91 10.69
N TRP A 301 16.62 -26.97 9.89
CA TRP A 301 17.11 -26.93 8.52
C TRP A 301 16.01 -27.29 7.52
N VAL A 302 15.81 -26.49 6.47
CA VAL A 302 14.75 -26.69 5.48
C VAL A 302 15.31 -26.66 4.05
N PHE A 303 14.98 -27.70 3.28
CA PHE A 303 15.39 -27.85 1.88
C PHE A 303 14.22 -28.16 0.96
N GLY A 304 14.29 -27.67 -0.28
CA GLY A 304 13.44 -28.10 -1.39
C GLY A 304 12.00 -27.60 -1.35
N CYS A 305 11.79 -26.38 -0.87
CA CYS A 305 10.49 -25.71 -0.92
C CYS A 305 10.47 -24.62 -2.01
N ILE A 306 9.29 -24.23 -2.49
CA ILE A 306 9.14 -22.99 -3.26
C ILE A 306 9.37 -21.80 -2.32
N HIS A 307 8.74 -21.82 -1.14
CA HIS A 307 9.03 -20.95 0.00
C HIS A 307 9.26 -21.83 1.22
N ALA A 308 10.41 -21.74 1.88
CA ALA A 308 10.54 -22.45 3.15
C ALA A 308 9.75 -21.75 4.26
N PHE A 309 9.73 -20.42 4.25
CA PHE A 309 8.92 -19.62 5.16
C PHE A 309 8.09 -18.59 4.38
N ARG A 310 6.81 -18.46 4.70
CA ARG A 310 5.95 -17.44 4.12
C ARG A 310 5.02 -16.83 5.16
N THR A 311 4.91 -15.51 5.15
CA THR A 311 3.84 -14.77 5.83
C THR A 311 2.78 -14.33 4.82
N GLY A 312 1.51 -14.34 5.20
CA GLY A 312 0.38 -13.90 4.37
C GLY A 312 -0.42 -12.80 5.04
N GLY A 313 -0.12 -11.53 4.75
CA GLY A 313 -0.90 -10.38 5.24
C GLY A 313 -0.94 -10.23 6.76
N ILE A 314 0.14 -10.58 7.46
CA ILE A 314 0.16 -10.59 8.93
C ILE A 314 0.49 -9.21 9.52
N SER A 315 -0.05 -8.88 10.69
CA SER A 315 0.35 -7.71 11.50
C SER A 315 1.05 -8.10 12.81
N HIS A 316 0.77 -9.32 13.31
CA HIS A 316 1.36 -9.86 14.54
C HIS A 316 2.87 -10.15 14.38
N PRO A 317 3.71 -9.84 15.40
CA PRO A 317 5.12 -10.15 15.36
C PRO A 317 5.45 -11.63 15.18
N VAL A 318 6.26 -11.94 14.17
CA VAL A 318 6.76 -13.30 13.90
C VAL A 318 8.28 -13.29 13.80
N THR A 319 8.94 -14.11 14.59
CA THR A 319 10.40 -14.25 14.62
C THR A 319 10.84 -15.60 14.05
N VAL A 320 11.76 -15.57 13.09
CA VAL A 320 12.44 -16.75 12.55
C VAL A 320 13.91 -16.67 12.96
N ASP A 321 14.33 -17.53 13.89
CA ASP A 321 15.65 -17.46 14.53
C ASP A 321 16.48 -18.74 14.31
N ALA A 322 17.77 -18.58 14.03
CA ALA A 322 18.71 -19.69 13.90
C ALA A 322 18.30 -20.79 12.87
N VAL A 323 17.48 -20.43 11.87
CA VAL A 323 17.04 -21.35 10.82
C VAL A 323 18.03 -21.40 9.66
N ARG A 324 18.14 -22.56 9.02
CA ARG A 324 19.02 -22.81 7.87
C ARG A 324 18.19 -23.23 6.66
N PHE A 325 18.00 -22.29 5.74
CA PHE A 325 17.28 -22.50 4.50
C PHE A 325 18.26 -22.76 3.36
N ARG A 326 18.12 -23.89 2.66
CA ARG A 326 19.03 -24.26 1.57
C ARG A 326 18.32 -24.87 0.38
N GLN A 327 18.73 -24.51 -0.84
CA GLN A 327 18.18 -25.08 -2.08
C GLN A 327 16.65 -25.01 -2.15
N ASN A 328 16.10 -23.91 -1.65
CA ASN A 328 14.71 -23.53 -1.86
C ASN A 328 14.61 -22.69 -3.15
N PHE A 329 13.41 -22.46 -3.64
CA PHE A 329 13.23 -21.56 -4.77
C PHE A 329 13.44 -20.11 -4.31
N TRP A 330 12.67 -19.73 -3.28
CA TRP A 330 12.92 -18.66 -2.34
C TRP A 330 13.01 -19.26 -0.93
N SER A 331 13.94 -18.79 -0.10
CA SER A 331 13.99 -19.26 1.28
C SER A 331 12.85 -18.66 2.11
N ALA A 332 12.61 -17.36 1.97
CA ALA A 332 11.51 -16.67 2.65
C ALA A 332 10.75 -15.72 1.70
N LEU A 333 9.43 -15.63 1.87
CA LEU A 333 8.57 -14.62 1.22
C LEU A 333 7.72 -13.93 2.29
N LEU A 334 7.88 -12.62 2.43
CA LEU A 334 7.12 -11.82 3.39
C LEU A 334 6.07 -10.99 2.67
N SER A 335 4.85 -10.96 3.20
CA SER A 335 3.75 -10.12 2.68
C SER A 335 2.92 -9.48 3.79
N GLY A 336 3.53 -9.29 4.96
CA GLY A 336 2.94 -8.66 6.14
C GLY A 336 3.96 -7.79 6.87
N LYS A 337 3.60 -7.34 8.07
CA LYS A 337 4.37 -6.43 8.92
C LYS A 337 5.11 -7.15 10.04
N ASN A 338 6.10 -6.48 10.64
CA ASN A 338 6.70 -6.86 11.92
C ASN A 338 7.30 -8.27 11.97
N THR A 339 7.86 -8.78 10.86
CA THR A 339 8.57 -10.06 10.88
C THR A 339 10.06 -9.84 11.18
N THR A 340 10.59 -10.59 12.13
CA THR A 340 12.02 -10.64 12.43
C THR A 340 12.64 -11.90 11.84
N ILE A 341 13.75 -11.78 11.10
CA ILE A 341 14.57 -12.91 10.67
C ILE A 341 15.97 -12.70 11.24
N SER A 342 16.34 -13.50 12.23
CA SER A 342 17.60 -13.33 12.97
C SER A 342 18.45 -14.60 12.98
N HIS A 343 19.78 -14.41 12.97
CA HIS A 343 20.78 -15.50 13.02
C HIS A 343 20.58 -16.63 11.98
N CYS A 344 19.87 -16.35 10.89
CA CYS A 344 19.49 -17.33 9.89
C CYS A 344 20.54 -17.46 8.78
N SER A 345 20.44 -18.52 8.00
CA SER A 345 21.25 -18.72 6.80
C SER A 345 20.34 -19.03 5.62
N LEU A 346 20.32 -18.15 4.63
CA LEU A 346 19.47 -18.26 3.45
C LEU A 346 20.41 -18.42 2.25
N MET A 347 20.59 -19.67 1.83
CA MET A 347 21.64 -20.03 0.88
C MET A 347 21.11 -20.90 -0.27
N GLU A 348 21.84 -20.86 -1.38
CA GLU A 348 21.61 -21.77 -2.52
C GLU A 348 20.18 -21.65 -3.08
N GLY A 349 19.53 -20.49 -2.94
CA GLY A 349 18.19 -20.22 -3.45
C GLY A 349 18.17 -20.18 -4.98
N ALA A 350 17.12 -20.73 -5.60
CA ALA A 350 17.02 -20.79 -7.06
C ALA A 350 16.84 -19.42 -7.71
N TRP A 351 15.93 -18.62 -7.16
CA TRP A 351 15.69 -17.24 -7.57
C TRP A 351 16.30 -16.26 -6.58
N GLY A 352 16.24 -16.55 -5.28
CA GLY A 352 16.89 -15.72 -4.27
C GLY A 352 16.73 -16.25 -2.85
N GLY A 353 17.22 -15.48 -1.89
CA GLY A 353 17.11 -15.79 -0.48
C GLY A 353 15.77 -15.33 0.09
N LEU A 354 15.51 -14.03 0.02
CA LEU A 354 14.36 -13.36 0.63
C LEU A 354 13.61 -12.50 -0.40
N TYR A 355 12.29 -12.65 -0.40
CA TYR A 355 11.38 -11.81 -1.16
C TYR A 355 10.53 -10.98 -0.20
N LEU A 356 10.79 -9.67 -0.12
CA LEU A 356 9.94 -8.73 0.60
C LEU A 356 8.87 -8.25 -0.37
N GLY A 357 7.72 -8.94 -0.37
CA GLY A 357 6.65 -8.73 -1.32
C GLY A 357 5.70 -7.58 -0.95
N TYR A 358 4.70 -7.39 -1.83
CA TYR A 358 3.70 -6.34 -1.69
C TYR A 358 3.07 -6.29 -0.30
N GLY A 359 2.98 -5.08 0.26
CA GLY A 359 2.39 -4.82 1.58
C GLY A 359 3.29 -5.21 2.74
N SER A 360 4.48 -5.79 2.49
CA SER A 360 5.41 -6.10 3.55
C SER A 360 6.10 -4.85 4.07
N SER A 361 6.15 -4.66 5.39
CA SER A 361 6.75 -3.48 5.98
C SER A 361 7.24 -3.68 7.41
N PHE A 362 8.12 -2.80 7.88
CA PHE A 362 8.60 -2.82 9.27
C PHE A 362 9.19 -4.16 9.70
N ASN A 363 9.83 -4.90 8.77
CA ASN A 363 10.50 -6.14 9.10
C ASN A 363 11.93 -5.86 9.58
N HIS A 364 12.45 -6.73 10.45
CA HIS A 364 13.81 -6.64 10.98
C HIS A 364 14.63 -7.87 10.63
N ILE A 365 15.61 -7.70 9.75
CA ILE A 365 16.44 -8.78 9.23
C ILE A 365 17.86 -8.53 9.77
N GLU A 366 18.32 -9.37 10.69
CA GLU A 366 19.59 -9.15 11.38
C GLU A 366 20.46 -10.41 11.51
N TYR A 367 21.78 -10.23 11.44
CA TYR A 367 22.74 -11.33 11.58
C TYR A 367 22.48 -12.51 10.63
N VAL A 368 21.94 -12.23 9.44
CA VAL A 368 21.66 -13.24 8.41
C VAL A 368 22.85 -13.42 7.50
N SER A 369 23.16 -14.67 7.16
CA SER A 369 24.15 -15.00 6.13
C SER A 369 23.47 -15.37 4.81
N TRP A 370 23.84 -14.69 3.74
CA TRP A 370 23.40 -14.94 2.36
C TRP A 370 24.56 -15.48 1.54
N ARG A 371 24.30 -16.54 0.76
CA ARG A 371 25.33 -17.14 -0.07
C ARG A 371 24.76 -17.97 -1.21
N ASP A 372 25.36 -17.87 -2.39
CA ASP A 372 25.05 -18.72 -3.54
C ASP A 372 23.55 -18.69 -3.93
N ASN A 373 22.82 -17.61 -3.62
CA ASN A 373 21.44 -17.45 -4.07
C ASN A 373 21.37 -17.00 -5.53
N ASN A 374 20.19 -17.11 -6.12
CA ASN A 374 19.95 -16.89 -7.55
C ASN A 374 20.81 -17.80 -8.44
N TYR A 375 20.91 -19.10 -8.11
CA TYR A 375 21.74 -20.01 -8.89
C TYR A 375 21.26 -20.21 -10.33
N GLN A 376 19.99 -19.90 -10.62
CA GLN A 376 19.45 -19.90 -11.99
C GLN A 376 19.87 -18.66 -12.80
N GLN A 377 20.60 -17.72 -12.19
CA GLN A 377 21.14 -16.52 -12.84
C GLN A 377 20.05 -15.65 -13.45
N HIS A 378 18.92 -15.53 -12.76
CA HIS A 378 17.82 -14.70 -13.22
C HIS A 378 18.16 -13.22 -13.00
N LYS A 379 18.16 -12.42 -14.08
CA LYS A 379 18.58 -11.00 -14.01
C LYS A 379 17.74 -10.14 -13.05
N TYR A 380 16.47 -10.49 -12.84
CA TYR A 380 15.57 -9.72 -11.96
C TYR A 380 15.75 -9.99 -10.46
N TYR A 381 16.49 -11.04 -10.07
CA TYR A 381 16.53 -11.51 -8.69
C TYR A 381 17.94 -11.44 -8.08
N SER A 382 18.02 -11.62 -6.75
CA SER A 382 19.18 -11.32 -5.91
C SER A 382 19.10 -12.11 -4.61
N ASP A 383 20.02 -11.90 -3.65
CA ASP A 383 19.80 -12.45 -2.30
C ASP A 383 18.49 -11.91 -1.71
N ILE A 384 18.24 -10.61 -1.86
CA ILE A 384 17.06 -9.93 -1.35
C ILE A 384 16.38 -9.12 -2.46
N ALA A 385 15.17 -9.53 -2.83
CA ALA A 385 14.29 -8.74 -3.67
C ALA A 385 13.34 -7.92 -2.79
N VAL A 386 13.46 -6.59 -2.86
CA VAL A 386 12.56 -5.63 -2.21
C VAL A 386 11.53 -5.18 -3.23
N ASP A 387 10.37 -5.84 -3.21
CA ASP A 387 9.29 -5.62 -4.17
C ASP A 387 8.11 -4.94 -3.48
N SER A 388 8.01 -3.62 -3.67
CA SER A 388 6.87 -2.83 -3.19
C SER A 388 6.67 -2.96 -1.67
N SER A 389 7.78 -2.89 -0.92
CA SER A 389 7.87 -3.04 0.54
C SER A 389 8.68 -1.91 1.16
N TYR A 390 8.34 -1.54 2.40
CA TYR A 390 8.82 -0.29 2.99
C TYR A 390 9.15 -0.37 4.48
N GLY A 391 9.95 0.57 4.98
CA GLY A 391 10.26 0.67 6.41
C GLY A 391 11.03 -0.52 6.96
N ASN A 392 11.68 -1.34 6.12
CA ASN A 392 12.39 -2.53 6.58
C ASN A 392 13.80 -2.17 7.07
N LEU A 393 14.26 -2.85 8.12
CA LEU A 393 15.62 -2.75 8.64
C LEU A 393 16.40 -4.02 8.32
N ILE A 394 17.48 -3.89 7.55
CA ILE A 394 18.40 -4.98 7.21
C ILE A 394 19.78 -4.61 7.76
N GLU A 395 20.21 -5.31 8.82
CA GLU A 395 21.45 -4.95 9.50
C GLU A 395 22.35 -6.11 9.94
N ASN A 396 23.64 -5.83 10.09
CA ASN A 396 24.64 -6.80 10.58
C ASN A 396 24.65 -8.12 9.79
N CYS A 397 24.23 -8.11 8.52
CA CYS A 397 24.16 -9.27 7.65
C CYS A 397 25.45 -9.45 6.84
N THR A 398 25.69 -10.68 6.38
CA THR A 398 26.83 -11.01 5.50
C THR A 398 26.32 -11.56 4.18
N HIS A 399 26.79 -10.99 3.08
CA HIS A 399 26.50 -11.41 1.70
C HIS A 399 27.77 -11.92 1.03
N GLU A 400 27.73 -13.17 0.55
CA GLU A 400 28.80 -13.79 -0.23
C GLU A 400 28.30 -14.15 -1.62
N ALA A 401 28.86 -13.50 -2.64
CA ALA A 401 28.44 -13.72 -4.02
C ALA A 401 28.61 -15.18 -4.45
N PRO A 402 27.73 -15.67 -5.34
CA PRO A 402 27.90 -16.92 -6.06
C PRO A 402 29.30 -17.16 -6.62
N SER A 403 29.80 -18.39 -6.53
CA SER A 403 31.06 -18.77 -7.19
C SER A 403 30.97 -18.86 -8.72
N GLY A 404 29.76 -18.83 -9.29
CA GLY A 404 29.52 -18.92 -10.73
C GLY A 404 28.40 -18.00 -11.19
N GLY A 405 28.38 -17.70 -12.49
CA GLY A 405 27.47 -16.73 -13.12
C GLY A 405 28.12 -15.37 -13.38
N ASP A 406 27.45 -14.55 -14.20
CA ASP A 406 28.00 -13.29 -14.72
C ASP A 406 27.45 -12.06 -13.99
N TYR A 407 26.15 -12.07 -13.67
CA TYR A 407 25.47 -10.93 -13.05
C TYR A 407 24.77 -11.34 -11.75
N HIS A 408 25.29 -10.86 -10.63
CA HIS A 408 24.74 -11.09 -9.30
C HIS A 408 24.65 -9.81 -8.49
N VAL A 409 23.50 -9.64 -7.83
CA VAL A 409 23.21 -8.48 -6.99
C VAL A 409 22.87 -8.94 -5.58
N ALA A 410 23.34 -8.23 -4.55
CA ALA A 410 22.99 -8.58 -3.18
C ALA A 410 21.56 -8.13 -2.85
N VAL A 411 21.21 -6.88 -3.16
CA VAL A 411 19.85 -6.36 -2.98
C VAL A 411 19.35 -5.62 -4.21
N LYS A 412 18.17 -5.99 -4.71
CA LYS A 412 17.44 -5.26 -5.75
C LYS A 412 16.16 -4.68 -5.18
N MET A 413 15.92 -3.40 -5.45
CA MET A 413 14.68 -2.71 -5.08
C MET A 413 13.94 -2.32 -6.35
N PHE A 414 12.66 -2.66 -6.41
CA PHE A 414 11.81 -2.34 -7.55
C PHE A 414 10.33 -2.37 -7.19
N ARG A 415 9.53 -1.71 -8.03
CA ARG A 415 8.07 -1.87 -8.01
C ARG A 415 7.62 -2.80 -9.14
N ASN A 416 6.85 -3.83 -8.81
CA ASN A 416 6.35 -4.81 -9.78
C ASN A 416 4.88 -4.52 -10.14
N MET A 417 4.45 -4.77 -11.39
CA MET A 417 3.03 -4.65 -11.80
C MET A 417 2.12 -5.77 -11.22
N GLY A 418 2.70 -6.73 -10.49
CA GLY A 418 2.05 -7.99 -10.09
C GLY A 418 2.31 -9.14 -11.09
N GLU A 419 2.54 -10.34 -10.57
CA GLU A 419 2.76 -11.56 -11.38
C GLU A 419 1.51 -12.44 -11.31
N GLY A 420 0.52 -12.17 -12.15
CA GLY A 420 -0.71 -12.96 -12.26
C GLY A 420 -0.74 -13.79 -13.56
N PRO A 421 -1.10 -15.09 -13.53
CA PRO A 421 -1.30 -15.85 -14.75
C PRO A 421 -2.45 -15.25 -15.57
N GLY A 422 -2.18 -14.89 -16.82
CA GLY A 422 -3.20 -14.52 -17.81
C GLY A 422 -3.36 -13.03 -18.12
N GLY A 423 -2.55 -12.12 -17.55
CA GLY A 423 -2.64 -10.68 -17.88
C GLY A 423 -3.94 -10.01 -17.43
N ILE A 424 -4.71 -10.63 -16.53
CA ILE A 424 -6.01 -10.11 -16.08
C ILE A 424 -5.90 -9.36 -14.73
N ALA A 425 -4.78 -9.50 -14.01
CA ALA A 425 -4.52 -8.77 -12.76
C ALA A 425 -3.42 -7.71 -12.95
N HIS A 426 -3.70 -6.69 -13.76
CA HIS A 426 -2.90 -5.46 -13.84
C HIS A 426 -3.17 -4.59 -12.60
N HIS A 427 -2.81 -5.05 -11.41
CA HIS A 427 -2.86 -4.21 -10.21
C HIS A 427 -1.45 -3.68 -9.98
N LEU A 428 -1.24 -2.39 -10.28
CA LEU A 428 -0.03 -1.72 -9.85
C LEU A 428 0.14 -2.03 -8.37
N ARG A 429 1.31 -2.56 -7.97
CA ARG A 429 1.65 -2.60 -6.56
C ARG A 429 2.00 -1.20 -6.17
N GLU A 430 1.08 -0.58 -5.47
CA GLU A 430 0.98 0.85 -5.57
C GLU A 430 2.07 1.60 -4.81
N THR A 431 2.53 1.02 -3.69
CA THR A 431 3.67 1.49 -2.90
C THR A 431 5.01 1.03 -3.52
N PRO A 432 5.86 1.94 -4.01
CA PRO A 432 7.24 1.60 -4.36
C PRO A 432 8.08 1.25 -3.11
N PRO A 433 9.25 0.61 -3.25
CA PRO A 433 10.16 0.44 -2.13
C PRO A 433 10.66 1.76 -1.54
N ASN A 434 10.35 2.05 -0.27
CA ASN A 434 10.79 3.26 0.40
C ASN A 434 11.14 3.05 1.87
N ASP A 435 11.87 3.99 2.44
CA ASP A 435 12.22 4.02 3.88
C ASP A 435 12.91 2.73 4.38
N ASN A 436 13.55 1.98 3.48
CA ASN A 436 14.30 0.79 3.87
C ASN A 436 15.72 1.21 4.32
N ILE A 437 16.17 0.63 5.42
CA ILE A 437 17.48 0.91 6.02
C ILE A 437 18.37 -0.31 5.88
N PHE A 438 19.53 -0.12 5.25
CA PHE A 438 20.59 -1.12 5.12
C PHE A 438 21.81 -0.63 5.90
N ARG A 439 22.09 -1.27 7.05
CA ARG A 439 23.16 -0.82 7.95
C ARG A 439 24.14 -1.92 8.35
N ASN A 440 25.43 -1.59 8.47
CA ASN A 440 26.44 -2.50 9.04
C ASN A 440 26.55 -3.87 8.34
N ASN A 441 26.16 -3.97 7.07
CA ASN A 441 26.23 -5.21 6.32
C ASN A 441 27.60 -5.38 5.66
N SER A 442 28.04 -6.61 5.47
CA SER A 442 29.25 -6.96 4.72
C SER A 442 28.89 -7.60 3.39
N ILE A 443 29.32 -7.02 2.27
CA ILE A 443 28.97 -7.44 0.90
C ILE A 443 30.24 -7.76 0.12
N ALA A 444 30.40 -9.00 -0.34
CA ALA A 444 31.62 -9.44 -1.00
C ALA A 444 31.38 -10.15 -2.34
N GLY A 445 32.10 -9.70 -3.38
CA GLY A 445 32.22 -10.40 -4.67
C GLY A 445 31.09 -10.21 -5.69
N TYR A 446 30.10 -9.36 -5.41
CA TYR A 446 28.94 -9.14 -6.29
C TYR A 446 29.24 -8.24 -7.49
N SER A 447 28.46 -8.38 -8.56
CA SER A 447 28.43 -7.43 -9.67
C SER A 447 27.94 -6.06 -9.19
N VAL A 448 26.85 -6.05 -8.42
CA VAL A 448 26.32 -4.85 -7.75
C VAL A 448 25.99 -5.21 -6.29
N GLY A 449 26.41 -4.38 -5.34
CA GLY A 449 25.98 -4.56 -3.95
C GLY A 449 24.49 -4.24 -3.79
N TYR A 450 24.15 -2.96 -3.90
CA TYR A 450 22.77 -2.47 -3.82
C TYR A 450 22.35 -1.78 -5.10
N GLU A 451 21.17 -2.14 -5.61
CA GLU A 451 20.57 -1.53 -6.80
C GLU A 451 19.16 -1.00 -6.50
N ALA A 452 19.01 0.32 -6.45
CA ALA A 452 17.73 1.01 -6.24
C ALA A 452 17.07 1.32 -7.59
N ALA A 453 15.78 0.97 -7.73
CA ALA A 453 14.99 1.08 -8.97
C ALA A 453 15.56 0.21 -10.12
N ALA A 454 15.67 -1.09 -9.83
CA ALA A 454 16.44 -2.06 -10.61
C ALA A 454 15.67 -2.78 -11.73
N ARG A 455 14.33 -2.89 -11.68
CA ARG A 455 13.59 -3.90 -12.47
C ARG A 455 12.91 -3.35 -13.71
N MET A 456 12.26 -2.18 -13.67
CA MET A 456 11.55 -1.72 -14.89
C MET A 456 12.51 -1.40 -16.04
N GLY A 457 13.76 -1.05 -15.71
CA GLY A 457 14.83 -0.95 -16.69
C GLY A 457 15.35 -2.29 -17.22
N GLU A 458 14.84 -3.44 -16.79
CA GLU A 458 15.19 -4.77 -17.31
C GLU A 458 14.03 -5.48 -18.03
N ASP A 459 12.78 -5.03 -17.85
CA ASP A 459 11.58 -5.54 -18.52
C ASP A 459 10.40 -4.55 -18.45
N ILE A 460 10.08 -3.98 -19.62
CA ILE A 460 9.09 -2.92 -19.78
C ILE A 460 7.65 -3.39 -19.57
N VAL A 461 7.41 -4.71 -19.61
CA VAL A 461 6.06 -5.26 -19.41
C VAL A 461 5.56 -4.91 -18.01
N TYR A 462 6.47 -4.74 -17.04
CA TYR A 462 6.17 -4.40 -15.65
C TYR A 462 5.97 -2.90 -15.37
N ASP A 463 6.07 -2.03 -16.38
CA ASP A 463 5.77 -0.62 -16.26
C ASP A 463 4.37 -0.31 -16.79
N LEU A 464 3.43 -0.07 -15.88
CA LEU A 464 2.04 0.26 -16.23
C LEU A 464 1.86 1.67 -16.80
N SER A 465 2.83 2.57 -16.63
CA SER A 465 2.84 3.90 -17.26
C SER A 465 3.37 3.84 -18.70
N GLY A 466 4.18 2.82 -19.00
CA GLY A 466 4.87 2.65 -20.27
C GLY A 466 5.84 3.80 -20.59
N GLU A 467 6.45 4.39 -19.57
CA GLU A 467 7.43 5.49 -19.64
C GLU A 467 8.84 5.09 -19.16
N GLY A 468 9.06 3.84 -18.78
CA GLY A 468 10.34 3.29 -18.33
C GLY A 468 10.83 3.83 -16.99
N ARG A 469 9.93 4.29 -16.10
CA ARG A 469 10.29 4.90 -14.80
C ARG A 469 9.96 3.97 -13.62
N ASP A 470 11.00 3.55 -12.90
CA ASP A 470 10.89 2.79 -11.64
C ASP A 470 11.09 3.72 -10.43
N TYR A 471 10.55 3.34 -9.27
CA TYR A 471 10.54 4.16 -8.07
C TYR A 471 11.07 3.36 -6.88
N ALA A 472 12.01 3.93 -6.15
CA ALA A 472 12.60 3.36 -4.93
C ALA A 472 13.27 4.46 -4.10
N SER A 473 12.49 5.44 -3.65
CA SER A 473 12.99 6.66 -2.97
C SER A 473 13.17 6.43 -1.47
N TYR A 474 13.88 7.33 -0.78
CA TYR A 474 14.00 7.34 0.69
C TYR A 474 14.67 6.13 1.33
N ASN A 475 15.44 5.34 0.57
CA ASN A 475 16.22 4.26 1.18
C ASN A 475 17.55 4.80 1.73
N LEU A 476 17.98 4.25 2.87
CA LEU A 476 19.22 4.61 3.56
C LEU A 476 20.22 3.47 3.47
N PHE A 477 21.42 3.78 2.97
CA PHE A 477 22.56 2.87 2.92
C PHE A 477 23.66 3.39 3.83
N GLU A 478 23.85 2.77 4.99
CA GLU A 478 24.72 3.30 6.04
C GLU A 478 25.75 2.29 6.57
N ASP A 479 27.00 2.71 6.75
CA ASP A 479 28.03 1.93 7.45
C ASP A 479 28.24 0.49 6.93
N ASN A 480 27.90 0.23 5.67
CA ASN A 480 28.10 -1.08 5.04
C ASN A 480 29.54 -1.19 4.53
N SER A 481 30.05 -2.42 4.47
CA SER A 481 31.39 -2.73 3.94
C SER A 481 31.29 -3.54 2.66
N PHE A 482 31.84 -3.00 1.57
CA PHE A 482 31.86 -3.62 0.25
C PHE A 482 33.27 -4.08 -0.12
N PHE A 483 33.42 -5.34 -0.51
CA PHE A 483 34.71 -5.96 -0.84
C PHE A 483 34.68 -6.61 -2.22
N SER A 484 35.59 -6.19 -3.11
CA SER A 484 35.77 -6.80 -4.43
C SER A 484 34.48 -6.88 -5.25
N THR A 485 33.60 -5.88 -5.12
CA THR A 485 32.41 -5.74 -5.96
C THR A 485 32.72 -4.89 -7.20
N SER A 486 31.98 -5.07 -8.29
CA SER A 486 32.16 -4.18 -9.45
C SER A 486 31.54 -2.81 -9.19
N VAL A 487 30.27 -2.80 -8.76
CA VAL A 487 29.56 -1.60 -8.30
C VAL A 487 29.16 -1.79 -6.84
N GLY A 488 29.40 -0.79 -6.00
CA GLY A 488 28.97 -0.82 -4.60
C GLY A 488 27.48 -0.54 -4.47
N ILE A 489 27.10 0.72 -4.65
CA ILE A 489 25.72 1.21 -4.59
C ILE A 489 25.38 1.89 -5.92
N LYS A 490 24.29 1.46 -6.56
CA LYS A 490 23.76 2.05 -7.79
C LYS A 490 22.35 2.58 -7.57
N VAL A 491 22.16 3.86 -7.85
CA VAL A 491 20.90 4.58 -7.63
C VAL A 491 20.37 5.11 -8.96
N ASN A 492 19.15 4.69 -9.32
CA ASN A 492 18.46 5.14 -10.54
C ASN A 492 17.37 6.19 -10.27
N VAL A 493 17.09 6.49 -9.00
CA VAL A 493 15.92 7.28 -8.56
C VAL A 493 16.29 8.24 -7.43
N SER A 494 15.56 9.34 -7.37
CA SER A 494 15.70 10.43 -6.41
C SER A 494 15.51 10.02 -4.94
N GLY A 495 15.96 10.86 -4.02
CA GLY A 495 15.61 10.80 -2.59
C GLY A 495 16.34 9.75 -1.75
N ASN A 496 17.40 9.11 -2.24
CA ASN A 496 18.14 8.08 -1.48
C ASN A 496 19.29 8.70 -0.68
N SER A 497 19.66 8.08 0.45
CA SER A 497 20.74 8.56 1.32
C SER A 497 21.86 7.51 1.43
N ILE A 498 23.11 7.94 1.28
CA ILE A 498 24.31 7.08 1.36
C ILE A 498 25.27 7.69 2.38
N ARG A 499 25.53 6.99 3.49
CA ARG A 499 26.37 7.50 4.60
C ARG A 499 27.40 6.49 5.10
N GLY A 500 28.63 6.92 5.37
CA GLY A 500 29.61 6.13 6.17
C GLY A 500 30.08 4.77 5.62
N ASN A 501 29.63 4.35 4.44
CA ASN A 501 30.01 3.07 3.82
C ASN A 501 31.51 2.99 3.47
N LEU A 502 32.08 1.79 3.62
CA LEU A 502 33.46 1.44 3.29
C LEU A 502 33.52 0.64 1.99
N PHE A 503 34.39 1.07 1.06
CA PHE A 503 34.59 0.39 -0.22
C PHE A 503 36.05 -0.05 -0.39
N GLN A 504 36.28 -1.36 -0.54
CA GLN A 504 37.61 -1.94 -0.75
C GLN A 504 37.65 -2.77 -2.04
N ASN A 505 38.57 -2.42 -2.94
CA ASN A 505 38.68 -3.04 -4.27
C ASN A 505 37.38 -2.98 -5.08
N VAL A 506 36.60 -1.91 -4.91
CA VAL A 506 35.36 -1.67 -5.65
C VAL A 506 35.65 -0.75 -6.84
N ILE A 507 35.23 -1.13 -8.05
CA ILE A 507 35.54 -0.38 -9.28
C ILE A 507 34.76 0.95 -9.30
N HIS A 508 33.46 0.87 -9.03
CA HIS A 508 32.55 2.01 -8.91
C HIS A 508 31.84 1.97 -7.55
N PRO A 509 32.39 2.62 -6.50
CA PRO A 509 31.80 2.63 -5.17
C PRO A 509 30.35 3.11 -5.14
N ILE A 510 30.09 4.30 -5.70
CA ILE A 510 28.76 4.90 -5.81
C ILE A 510 28.52 5.28 -7.27
N VAL A 511 27.39 4.84 -7.82
CA VAL A 511 26.93 5.17 -9.17
C VAL A 511 25.57 5.86 -9.09
N LEU A 512 25.51 7.10 -9.59
CA LEU A 512 24.27 7.82 -9.82
C LEU A 512 23.92 7.68 -11.30
N HIS A 513 22.91 6.88 -11.61
CA HIS A 513 22.50 6.55 -12.97
C HIS A 513 21.17 7.23 -13.30
N CYS A 514 21.21 8.41 -13.91
CA CYS A 514 20.00 9.13 -14.29
C CYS A 514 19.45 8.54 -15.60
N VAL A 515 18.61 7.51 -15.47
CA VAL A 515 17.97 6.79 -16.60
C VAL A 515 16.84 7.58 -17.28
N PHE A 516 16.38 8.67 -16.66
CA PHE A 516 15.30 9.52 -17.14
C PHE A 516 15.70 11.00 -17.04
N TYR A 517 14.76 11.92 -16.84
CA TYR A 517 15.04 13.36 -16.78
C TYR A 517 15.79 13.79 -15.51
N SER A 518 15.57 13.14 -14.37
CA SER A 518 16.13 13.65 -13.11
C SER A 518 16.49 12.57 -12.09
N LEU A 519 17.57 12.88 -11.35
CA LEU A 519 17.99 12.22 -10.13
C LEU A 519 18.33 13.30 -9.10
N THR A 520 17.43 13.49 -8.15
CA THR A 520 17.39 14.65 -7.24
C THR A 520 17.37 14.23 -5.78
N GLU A 521 17.70 15.14 -4.88
CA GLU A 521 17.58 14.94 -3.42
C GLU A 521 18.31 13.70 -2.91
N THR A 522 19.32 13.22 -3.65
CA THR A 522 20.18 12.15 -3.15
C THR A 522 21.22 12.76 -2.22
N ARG A 523 21.39 12.17 -1.03
CA ARG A 523 22.34 12.66 -0.01
C ARG A 523 23.55 11.74 0.05
N ILE A 524 24.75 12.32 0.03
CA ILE A 524 26.02 11.60 0.13
C ILE A 524 26.81 12.16 1.32
N GLU A 525 26.80 11.44 2.43
CA GLU A 525 27.31 11.91 3.72
C GLU A 525 28.49 11.07 4.19
N ASP A 526 29.49 11.69 4.81
CA ASP A 526 30.63 10.97 5.42
C ASP A 526 31.31 9.95 4.48
N GLN A 527 31.50 10.33 3.20
CA GLN A 527 32.07 9.50 2.13
C GLN A 527 33.46 10.00 1.68
N ASP A 528 34.35 10.32 2.62
CA ASP A 528 35.64 10.94 2.34
C ASP A 528 36.52 10.12 1.38
N GLY A 529 36.87 10.72 0.24
CA GLY A 529 37.68 10.08 -0.80
C GLY A 529 36.96 8.99 -1.60
N THR A 530 35.73 8.61 -1.24
CA THR A 530 34.92 7.64 -1.98
C THR A 530 34.54 8.22 -3.34
N ARG A 531 34.79 7.44 -4.40
CA ARG A 531 34.48 7.84 -5.77
C ARG A 531 32.98 7.80 -6.05
N VAL A 532 32.44 8.89 -6.62
CA VAL A 532 31.05 8.99 -7.09
C VAL A 532 31.04 9.15 -8.61
N SER A 533 30.49 8.17 -9.32
CA SER A 533 30.38 8.14 -10.78
C SER A 533 28.97 8.55 -11.23
N PHE A 534 28.88 9.25 -12.36
CA PHE A 534 27.64 9.68 -13.00
C PHE A 534 27.45 8.93 -14.32
N TRP A 535 26.32 8.26 -14.50
CA TRP A 535 25.93 7.59 -15.74
C TRP A 535 24.65 8.21 -16.28
N GLU A 536 24.65 8.57 -17.57
CA GLU A 536 23.56 9.31 -18.22
C GLU A 536 23.22 8.77 -19.60
N LYS A 537 24.19 8.16 -20.27
CA LYS A 537 24.01 7.60 -21.61
C LYS A 537 24.69 6.25 -21.67
N ASN A 538 24.25 5.41 -22.60
CA ASN A 538 24.79 4.07 -22.78
C ASN A 538 26.32 4.08 -22.85
N SER A 539 26.94 5.05 -23.53
CA SER A 539 28.41 5.11 -23.65
C SER A 539 29.16 5.24 -22.32
N ASP A 540 28.52 5.71 -21.25
CA ASP A 540 29.18 5.90 -19.95
C ASP A 540 29.50 4.58 -19.25
N TYR A 541 28.75 3.52 -19.56
CA TYR A 541 28.93 2.19 -18.99
C TYR A 541 29.18 1.10 -20.05
N THR A 542 28.71 1.25 -21.29
CA THR A 542 28.91 0.25 -22.37
C THR A 542 30.35 0.13 -22.87
N GLY A 543 31.26 1.00 -22.42
CA GLY A 543 32.70 0.79 -22.59
C GLY A 543 33.21 -0.50 -21.93
N SER A 544 32.46 -1.02 -20.94
CA SER A 544 32.62 -2.36 -20.39
C SER A 544 31.62 -3.33 -21.06
N PRO A 545 32.08 -4.45 -21.66
CA PRO A 545 31.20 -5.49 -22.18
C PRO A 545 30.25 -6.06 -21.11
N ASP A 546 30.71 -6.12 -19.86
CA ASP A 546 29.94 -6.66 -18.74
C ASP A 546 28.78 -5.73 -18.40
N TYR A 547 29.03 -4.42 -18.27
CA TYR A 547 27.97 -3.46 -17.94
C TYR A 547 26.96 -3.32 -19.09
N ALA A 548 27.42 -3.39 -20.34
CA ALA A 548 26.53 -3.41 -21.51
C ALA A 548 25.58 -4.62 -21.47
N LYS A 549 26.05 -5.77 -20.98
CA LYS A 549 25.23 -6.97 -20.78
C LYS A 549 24.25 -6.80 -19.61
N TRP A 550 24.73 -6.31 -18.47
CA TRP A 550 23.96 -6.23 -17.23
C TRP A 550 22.84 -5.18 -17.30
N PHE A 551 23.10 -4.02 -17.91
CA PHE A 551 22.18 -2.88 -17.94
C PHE A 551 21.61 -2.61 -19.34
N SER A 552 21.42 -3.68 -20.13
CA SER A 552 21.07 -3.62 -21.55
C SER A 552 19.79 -2.83 -21.87
N LEU A 553 18.84 -2.75 -20.94
CA LEU A 553 17.51 -2.17 -21.18
C LEU A 553 17.24 -0.89 -20.38
N GLN A 554 18.16 -0.48 -19.50
CA GLN A 554 17.88 0.58 -18.51
C GLN A 554 17.77 1.98 -19.12
N ASN A 555 18.16 2.15 -20.39
CA ASN A 555 18.05 3.40 -21.12
C ASN A 555 17.33 3.24 -22.46
N ASP A 556 16.82 2.05 -22.84
CA ASP A 556 16.35 1.82 -24.21
C ASP A 556 15.08 2.61 -24.54
N LEU A 557 14.08 2.66 -23.64
CA LEU A 557 12.87 3.46 -23.81
C LEU A 557 13.14 4.97 -23.80
N ASN A 558 14.13 5.38 -23.01
CA ASN A 558 14.49 6.78 -22.74
C ASN A 558 15.77 7.19 -23.48
N SER A 559 16.20 6.39 -24.47
CA SER A 559 17.46 6.60 -25.20
C SER A 559 17.43 7.87 -26.05
N ASP A 560 16.22 8.34 -26.37
CA ASP A 560 15.96 9.59 -27.10
C ASP A 560 15.89 10.83 -26.18
N THR A 561 15.98 10.66 -24.85
CA THR A 561 16.18 11.77 -23.91
C THR A 561 17.63 12.20 -23.98
N ASP A 562 17.87 13.37 -24.58
CA ASP A 562 19.21 13.91 -24.73
C ASP A 562 19.84 14.12 -23.34
N PRO A 563 21.13 13.81 -23.13
CA PRO A 563 21.78 14.10 -21.84
C PRO A 563 21.64 15.58 -21.41
N SER A 564 21.59 16.54 -22.35
CA SER A 564 21.28 17.95 -22.02
C SER A 564 19.87 18.18 -21.46
N GLU A 565 18.99 17.18 -21.55
CA GLU A 565 17.66 17.13 -20.94
C GLU A 565 17.65 16.46 -19.56
N ARG A 566 18.80 16.02 -19.06
CA ARG A 566 18.92 15.36 -17.75
C ARG A 566 19.47 16.30 -16.68
N TYR A 567 19.14 15.99 -15.43
CA TYR A 567 19.45 16.83 -14.29
C TYR A 567 19.85 16.01 -13.05
N PHE A 568 20.94 16.42 -12.40
CA PHE A 568 21.39 15.88 -11.11
C PHE A 568 21.36 16.98 -10.04
N HIS A 569 20.72 16.68 -8.91
CA HIS A 569 20.87 17.45 -7.68
C HIS A 569 21.13 16.55 -6.49
N LEU A 570 22.22 16.85 -5.80
CA LEU A 570 22.62 16.12 -4.60
C LEU A 570 23.11 17.07 -3.53
N SER A 571 22.87 16.68 -2.28
CA SER A 571 23.54 17.25 -1.12
C SER A 571 24.66 16.34 -0.66
N TYR A 572 25.71 16.92 -0.09
CA TYR A 572 26.82 16.15 0.45
C TYR A 572 27.49 16.81 1.66
N SER A 573 28.05 15.95 2.50
CA SER A 573 28.96 16.32 3.58
C SER A 573 30.27 15.52 3.46
N GLY A 574 31.33 16.02 4.10
CA GLY A 574 32.69 15.48 3.91
C GLY A 574 33.29 15.84 2.55
N ALA A 575 34.19 14.97 2.07
CA ALA A 575 34.98 15.16 0.84
C ALA A 575 34.89 13.96 -0.12
N PRO A 576 33.69 13.60 -0.62
CA PRO A 576 33.56 12.59 -1.67
C PRO A 576 34.28 13.00 -2.96
N ALA A 577 34.87 12.01 -3.64
CA ALA A 577 35.62 12.18 -4.87
C ALA A 577 34.69 12.04 -6.09
N PHE A 578 34.01 13.13 -6.46
CA PHE A 578 33.17 13.15 -7.66
C PHE A 578 34.00 13.01 -8.93
N ASP A 579 33.58 12.12 -9.83
CA ASP A 579 34.16 12.02 -11.16
C ASP A 579 34.04 13.33 -11.92
N THR A 580 35.00 13.57 -12.84
CA THR A 580 34.93 14.75 -13.70
C THR A 580 33.72 14.61 -14.61
N PHE A 581 32.75 15.48 -14.39
CA PHE A 581 31.53 15.55 -15.19
C PHE A 581 31.84 16.19 -16.56
N THR A 582 31.70 15.42 -17.63
CA THR A 582 31.90 15.90 -19.02
C THR A 582 30.62 15.83 -19.87
N GLY A 583 29.47 15.53 -19.24
CA GLY A 583 28.16 15.50 -19.88
C GLY A 583 27.60 16.89 -20.17
N SER A 584 26.49 16.94 -20.89
CA SER A 584 25.73 18.18 -21.15
C SER A 584 24.61 18.43 -20.14
N SER A 585 24.36 17.49 -19.23
CA SER A 585 23.38 17.62 -18.16
C SER A 585 23.77 18.69 -17.16
N VAL A 586 22.79 19.17 -16.42
CA VAL A 586 23.03 20.09 -15.31
C VAL A 586 23.33 19.28 -14.05
N LEU A 587 24.46 19.58 -13.40
CA LEU A 587 24.87 18.98 -12.14
C LEU A 587 24.98 20.06 -11.05
N VAL A 588 24.09 19.98 -10.06
CA VAL A 588 24.09 20.83 -8.87
C VAL A 588 24.53 20.00 -7.67
N LYS A 589 25.54 20.50 -6.94
CA LYS A 589 26.10 19.86 -5.74
C LYS A 589 26.11 20.85 -4.60
N GLN A 590 25.37 20.55 -3.54
CA GLN A 590 25.25 21.42 -2.37
C GLN A 590 25.96 20.82 -1.17
N THR A 591 26.77 21.61 -0.45
CA THR A 591 27.35 21.18 0.83
C THR A 591 26.38 21.44 1.98
N ASP A 592 26.24 20.50 2.91
CA ASP A 592 25.32 20.60 4.06
C ASP A 592 25.70 21.69 5.08
N ASN A 593 26.88 22.33 4.93
CA ASN A 593 27.42 23.35 5.85
C ASN A 593 26.68 24.71 5.85
N ASN A 594 25.64 24.90 5.04
CA ASN A 594 24.87 26.14 5.01
C ASN A 594 23.66 26.09 5.96
N THR A 595 23.93 26.32 7.25
CA THR A 595 22.93 26.50 8.31
C THR A 595 22.17 27.84 8.25
N SER A 596 22.36 28.64 7.19
CA SER A 596 21.48 29.75 6.85
C SER A 596 20.74 29.44 5.55
N GLN A 597 19.68 28.65 5.64
CA GLN A 597 18.81 28.30 4.51
C GLN A 597 17.88 29.49 4.20
N ILE A 598 18.50 30.60 3.79
CA ILE A 598 17.79 31.69 3.14
C ILE A 598 17.74 31.30 1.67
N ILE A 599 16.53 31.04 1.17
CA ILE A 599 16.27 30.95 -0.26
C ILE A 599 16.71 32.27 -0.89
N ASN A 600 17.92 32.30 -1.43
CA ASN A 600 18.30 33.40 -2.27
C ASN A 600 17.57 33.17 -3.61
N ARG A 601 16.57 34.00 -3.91
CA ARG A 601 15.83 33.94 -5.18
C ARG A 601 16.74 33.99 -6.41
N SER A 602 17.95 34.55 -6.28
CA SER A 602 18.96 34.56 -7.34
C SER A 602 19.79 33.27 -7.47
N THR A 603 19.70 32.36 -6.49
CA THR A 603 20.33 31.03 -6.48
C THR A 603 19.34 29.89 -6.70
N MET A 604 18.04 30.15 -6.91
CA MET A 604 17.11 29.12 -7.41
C MET A 604 17.39 28.75 -8.89
N LYS A 605 18.65 28.82 -9.34
CA LYS A 605 19.12 28.49 -10.70
C LYS A 605 19.07 26.99 -11.03
N ASP A 606 18.54 26.21 -10.09
CA ASP A 606 18.71 24.76 -10.01
C ASP A 606 17.49 24.01 -10.55
N VAL A 607 16.70 24.60 -11.45
CA VAL A 607 15.46 24.01 -11.96
C VAL A 607 15.47 24.02 -13.50
N TYR A 608 15.51 22.83 -14.07
CA TYR A 608 15.42 22.50 -15.48
C TYR A 608 13.94 22.30 -15.87
N ALA A 609 13.49 23.01 -16.89
CA ALA A 609 12.12 22.89 -17.39
C ALA A 609 12.07 21.94 -18.59
N SER A 610 11.89 20.63 -18.34
CA SER A 610 11.55 19.69 -19.43
C SER A 610 10.05 19.65 -19.74
N GLY A 611 9.20 20.37 -18.99
CA GLY A 611 7.74 20.31 -19.10
C GLY A 611 7.01 21.58 -19.54
N GLY A 612 7.72 22.68 -19.82
CA GLY A 612 7.04 23.97 -20.06
C GLY A 612 6.43 24.55 -18.78
N THR A 613 5.25 25.17 -18.88
CA THR A 613 4.53 25.79 -17.76
C THR A 613 3.48 24.82 -17.21
N PRO A 614 3.45 24.56 -15.90
CA PRO A 614 2.33 23.89 -15.25
C PRO A 614 0.99 24.56 -15.54
N VAL A 615 -0.05 23.76 -15.71
CA VAL A 615 -1.40 24.21 -16.10
C VAL A 615 -2.39 24.16 -14.94
N ASP A 616 -2.33 23.09 -14.16
CA ASP A 616 -3.29 22.80 -13.08
C ASP A 616 -2.67 21.83 -12.05
N ILE A 617 -3.26 21.78 -10.87
CA ILE A 617 -2.81 20.99 -9.71
C ILE A 617 -3.99 20.25 -9.07
N ALA A 618 -3.75 19.02 -8.64
CA ALA A 618 -4.67 18.28 -7.76
C ALA A 618 -3.86 17.70 -6.60
N ILE A 619 -4.48 17.65 -5.41
CA ILE A 619 -3.84 17.18 -4.18
C ILE A 619 -4.70 16.06 -3.60
N GLY A 620 -4.07 14.95 -3.22
CA GLY A 620 -4.78 13.85 -2.60
C GLY A 620 -3.83 12.85 -2.00
N ASN A 621 -4.38 11.90 -1.26
CA ASN A 621 -3.64 10.76 -0.74
C ASN A 621 -3.51 9.72 -1.85
N PHE A 622 -2.61 10.00 -2.79
CA PHE A 622 -2.30 9.04 -3.85
C PHE A 622 -1.45 7.89 -3.30
N TRP A 623 -0.81 8.03 -2.13
CA TRP A 623 0.10 7.05 -1.57
C TRP A 623 -0.15 6.75 -0.08
N ASP A 624 -1.11 5.86 0.18
CA ASP A 624 -1.55 5.43 1.53
C ASP A 624 -0.48 5.17 2.62
N SER A 625 0.75 4.81 2.26
CA SER A 625 1.80 4.50 3.24
C SER A 625 2.77 5.66 3.51
N ASN A 626 2.68 6.77 2.78
CA ASN A 626 3.50 7.95 2.95
C ASN A 626 2.69 9.02 3.72
N PRO A 627 3.25 9.69 4.74
CA PRO A 627 2.49 10.67 5.51
C PRO A 627 2.29 12.00 4.76
N GLY A 628 1.05 12.47 4.71
CA GLY A 628 0.64 13.71 4.04
C GLY A 628 0.18 13.46 2.60
N ASP A 629 -0.25 14.52 1.92
CA ASP A 629 -0.76 14.43 0.56
C ASP A 629 0.35 14.48 -0.50
N GLU A 630 0.06 13.90 -1.66
CA GLU A 630 0.86 14.06 -2.87
C GLU A 630 0.26 15.09 -3.82
N ILE A 631 1.12 15.59 -4.72
CA ILE A 631 0.86 16.71 -5.62
C ILE A 631 0.87 16.22 -7.06
N ALA A 632 -0.30 16.15 -7.70
CA ALA A 632 -0.45 15.84 -9.12
C ALA A 632 -0.47 17.10 -9.97
N ILE A 633 0.31 17.15 -11.05
CA ILE A 633 0.45 18.33 -11.91
C ILE A 633 0.38 17.95 -13.39
N ILE A 634 -0.28 18.80 -14.17
CA ILE A 634 -0.29 18.77 -15.65
C ILE A 634 0.41 19.98 -16.26
N TRP A 635 0.80 19.85 -17.53
CA TRP A 635 1.76 20.72 -18.20
C TRP A 635 1.29 21.16 -19.59
N ASP A 636 1.69 22.35 -20.01
CA ASP A 636 1.38 22.91 -21.34
C ASP A 636 2.29 22.39 -22.46
N ALA A 637 3.40 21.74 -22.10
CA ALA A 637 4.31 21.07 -23.00
C ALA A 637 4.49 19.58 -22.60
N PRO A 638 4.95 18.73 -23.53
CA PRO A 638 5.23 17.34 -23.22
C PRO A 638 6.28 17.19 -22.11
N VAL A 639 6.08 16.23 -21.22
CA VAL A 639 6.94 15.95 -20.04
C VAL A 639 7.62 14.57 -20.09
N SER A 640 7.43 13.85 -21.19
CA SER A 640 8.16 12.63 -21.45
C SER A 640 8.37 12.43 -22.95
N ARG A 641 9.41 11.63 -23.28
CA ARG A 641 9.76 11.27 -24.65
C ARG A 641 10.15 9.80 -24.65
N ILE A 642 9.31 8.98 -25.27
CA ILE A 642 9.48 7.53 -25.30
C ILE A 642 9.57 7.11 -26.76
N ALA A 643 10.66 6.42 -27.14
CA ALA A 643 10.90 5.96 -28.50
C ALA A 643 10.61 7.03 -29.59
N GLY A 644 11.15 8.24 -29.37
CA GLY A 644 11.05 9.39 -30.28
C GLY A 644 9.72 10.13 -30.27
N THR A 645 8.73 9.69 -29.47
CA THR A 645 7.42 10.34 -29.37
C THR A 645 7.32 11.13 -28.07
N ASN A 646 6.90 12.39 -28.15
CA ASN A 646 6.67 13.25 -27.00
C ASN A 646 5.27 13.02 -26.42
N TYR A 647 5.16 12.92 -25.10
CA TYR A 647 3.90 12.71 -24.39
C TYR A 647 3.69 13.71 -23.26
N TYR A 648 2.42 13.99 -23.00
CA TYR A 648 1.92 14.67 -21.82
C TYR A 648 1.51 13.60 -20.81
N SER A 649 1.98 13.73 -19.58
CA SER A 649 1.66 12.82 -18.48
C SER A 649 1.33 13.65 -17.24
N ILE A 650 0.48 13.12 -16.39
CA ILE A 650 0.23 13.69 -15.07
C ILE A 650 1.35 13.21 -14.16
N ILE A 651 2.14 14.13 -13.60
CA ILE A 651 3.26 13.78 -12.72
C ILE A 651 2.81 13.96 -11.27
N ILE A 652 3.11 12.95 -10.44
CA ILE A 652 2.78 12.92 -9.01
C ILE A 652 4.07 13.07 -8.21
N TYR A 653 4.12 14.11 -7.39
CA TYR A 653 5.22 14.42 -6.49
C TYR A 653 4.80 14.26 -5.04
N ASP A 654 5.71 13.89 -4.17
CA ASP A 654 5.51 14.13 -2.74
C ASP A 654 5.78 15.59 -2.36
N THR A 655 5.53 15.94 -1.10
CA THR A 655 5.75 17.29 -0.58
C THR A 655 7.22 17.71 -0.55
N ASN A 656 8.18 16.81 -0.82
CA ASN A 656 9.60 17.15 -0.96
C ASN A 656 10.02 17.37 -2.42
N GLY A 657 9.10 17.21 -3.37
CA GLY A 657 9.34 17.39 -4.80
C GLY A 657 10.01 16.19 -5.46
N ILE A 658 9.99 15.02 -4.79
CA ILE A 658 10.42 13.77 -5.40
C ILE A 658 9.25 13.23 -6.20
N GLU A 659 9.50 12.91 -7.47
CA GLU A 659 8.53 12.22 -8.30
C GLU A 659 8.32 10.80 -7.77
N VAL A 660 7.09 10.51 -7.34
CA VAL A 660 6.71 9.21 -6.76
C VAL A 660 5.87 8.38 -7.73
N ASN A 661 5.23 9.02 -8.71
CA ASN A 661 4.50 8.31 -9.77
C ASN A 661 4.15 9.20 -10.98
N ARG A 662 3.60 8.56 -12.03
CA ARG A 662 2.98 9.21 -13.19
C ARG A 662 1.75 8.46 -13.67
N CYS A 663 0.83 9.11 -14.35
CA CYS A 663 -0.28 8.44 -15.04
C CYS A 663 -0.75 9.25 -16.27
N GLY A 664 -1.68 8.67 -17.04
CA GLY A 664 -2.35 9.37 -18.13
C GLY A 664 -1.41 9.79 -19.26
N LYS A 665 -0.47 8.93 -19.65
CA LYS A 665 0.42 9.18 -20.79
C LYS A 665 -0.41 9.38 -22.07
N SER A 666 -0.26 10.54 -22.68
CA SER A 666 -1.11 11.02 -23.76
C SER A 666 -0.32 11.81 -24.79
N THR A 667 -0.69 11.71 -26.08
CA THR A 667 -0.13 12.57 -27.14
C THR A 667 -0.82 13.93 -27.22
N VAL A 668 -1.90 14.12 -26.46
CA VAL A 668 -2.63 15.39 -26.34
C VAL A 668 -2.45 15.99 -24.93
N PRO A 669 -2.35 17.32 -24.81
CA PRO A 669 -2.23 17.98 -23.52
C PRO A 669 -3.46 17.77 -22.65
N TRP A 670 -3.25 17.78 -21.35
CA TRP A 670 -4.29 17.83 -20.32
C TRP A 670 -4.66 19.28 -20.03
N ARG A 671 -5.90 19.53 -19.62
CA ARG A 671 -6.43 20.88 -19.35
C ARG A 671 -6.74 21.12 -17.89
N ALA A 672 -7.42 20.19 -17.25
CA ALA A 672 -7.80 20.31 -15.85
C ALA A 672 -7.74 18.94 -15.19
N ILE A 673 -7.44 18.93 -13.90
CA ILE A 673 -7.39 17.73 -13.07
C ILE A 673 -8.13 17.94 -11.74
N ALA A 674 -8.62 16.85 -11.16
CA ALA A 674 -9.15 16.80 -9.81
C ALA A 674 -8.82 15.45 -9.19
N SER A 675 -8.68 15.42 -7.87
CA SER A 675 -8.45 14.21 -7.06
C SER A 675 -9.71 13.82 -6.30
N GLY A 676 -9.80 12.54 -5.96
CA GLY A 676 -10.88 11.99 -5.13
C GLY A 676 -10.91 10.47 -5.22
N ASN A 677 -11.63 9.85 -4.30
CA ASN A 677 -11.92 8.41 -4.27
C ASN A 677 -13.07 8.10 -5.24
N PHE A 678 -12.79 8.21 -6.53
CA PHE A 678 -13.77 8.13 -7.62
C PHE A 678 -14.20 6.70 -7.95
N ILE A 679 -13.31 5.72 -7.76
CA ILE A 679 -13.55 4.30 -8.05
C ILE A 679 -12.98 3.41 -6.95
N SER A 680 -13.29 2.11 -6.98
CA SER A 680 -12.91 1.16 -5.92
C SER A 680 -11.44 0.70 -5.99
N LEU A 681 -10.46 1.61 -5.92
CA LEU A 681 -9.03 1.25 -5.80
C LEU A 681 -8.44 1.72 -4.47
N LEU A 682 -7.13 1.53 -4.27
CA LEU A 682 -6.41 2.00 -3.08
C LEU A 682 -5.85 3.41 -3.37
N GLY A 683 -5.90 4.29 -2.37
CA GLY A 683 -5.63 5.73 -2.53
C GLY A 683 -6.61 6.47 -3.45
N ASP A 684 -6.39 7.78 -3.58
CA ASP A 684 -7.19 8.64 -4.45
C ASP A 684 -6.86 8.41 -5.94
N GLU A 685 -7.84 8.64 -6.81
CA GLU A 685 -7.65 8.71 -8.26
C GLU A 685 -7.60 10.14 -8.79
N ILE A 686 -7.16 10.28 -10.04
CA ILE A 686 -7.05 11.57 -10.71
C ILE A 686 -8.02 11.59 -11.90
N ALA A 687 -9.04 12.45 -11.81
CA ALA A 687 -9.88 12.82 -12.93
C ALA A 687 -9.13 13.84 -13.80
N ALA A 688 -9.13 13.66 -15.13
CA ALA A 688 -8.48 14.57 -16.06
C ALA A 688 -9.26 14.73 -17.36
N VAL A 689 -9.16 15.92 -17.95
CA VAL A 689 -9.80 16.25 -19.24
C VAL A 689 -8.77 16.74 -20.26
N PRO A 690 -8.88 16.34 -21.54
CA PRO A 690 -7.92 16.75 -22.55
C PRO A 690 -8.16 18.20 -23.00
N GLU A 691 -7.08 18.93 -23.29
CA GLU A 691 -7.11 20.30 -23.81
C GLU A 691 -7.56 20.36 -25.28
N THR A 692 -7.21 19.33 -26.04
CA THR A 692 -7.62 19.14 -27.43
C THR A 692 -8.48 17.90 -27.59
N ALA A 693 -9.50 17.98 -28.43
CA ALA A 693 -10.43 16.89 -28.65
C ALA A 693 -9.73 15.59 -29.09
N VAL A 694 -10.05 14.48 -28.43
CA VAL A 694 -9.65 13.12 -28.82
C VAL A 694 -10.81 12.53 -29.64
N ASP A 695 -10.58 12.25 -30.92
CA ASP A 695 -11.62 11.81 -31.85
C ASP A 695 -12.88 12.71 -31.88
N GLY A 696 -12.67 14.02 -31.73
CA GLY A 696 -13.73 15.03 -31.70
C GLY A 696 -14.48 15.14 -30.37
N LYS A 697 -13.95 14.55 -29.29
CA LYS A 697 -14.59 14.46 -27.97
C LYS A 697 -13.69 14.94 -26.83
N TYR A 698 -14.32 15.29 -25.70
CA TYR A 698 -13.69 15.73 -24.46
C TYR A 698 -14.24 14.91 -23.28
N PRO A 699 -13.89 13.62 -23.19
CA PRO A 699 -14.30 12.78 -22.08
C PRO A 699 -13.57 13.18 -20.78
N ILE A 700 -14.09 12.72 -19.65
CA ILE A 700 -13.40 12.77 -18.37
C ILE A 700 -12.75 11.40 -18.16
N TYR A 701 -11.44 11.35 -18.04
CA TYR A 701 -10.71 10.13 -17.75
C TYR A 701 -10.41 10.07 -16.26
N VAL A 702 -10.62 8.92 -15.64
CA VAL A 702 -10.21 8.67 -14.24
C VAL A 702 -9.04 7.71 -14.25
N PHE A 703 -7.90 8.17 -13.74
CA PHE A 703 -6.66 7.42 -13.70
C PHE A 703 -6.34 7.00 -12.26
N ALA A 704 -6.09 5.71 -12.07
CA ALA A 704 -5.28 5.30 -10.93
C ALA A 704 -3.82 5.68 -11.17
N ARG A 705 -3.09 5.98 -10.10
CA ARG A 705 -1.64 6.26 -10.19
C ARG A 705 -0.90 5.14 -10.93
N GLY A 706 0.19 5.50 -11.61
CA GLY A 706 1.07 4.57 -12.33
C GLY A 706 0.49 3.91 -13.58
N ARG A 707 -0.70 4.29 -14.06
CA ARG A 707 -1.32 3.73 -15.26
C ARG A 707 -1.23 4.67 -16.47
N GLU A 708 -0.86 4.13 -17.62
CA GLU A 708 -0.94 4.79 -18.92
C GLU A 708 -2.40 5.11 -19.30
N HIS A 709 -3.28 4.12 -19.15
CA HIS A 709 -4.68 4.22 -19.56
C HIS A 709 -5.60 4.48 -18.37
N ALA A 710 -6.71 5.15 -18.65
CA ALA A 710 -7.74 5.44 -17.67
C ALA A 710 -8.34 4.14 -17.13
N SER A 711 -8.51 4.06 -15.81
CA SER A 711 -9.25 2.99 -15.14
C SER A 711 -10.75 3.09 -15.43
N TYR A 712 -11.25 4.31 -15.65
CA TYR A 712 -12.63 4.57 -16.04
C TYR A 712 -12.69 5.79 -16.98
N THR A 713 -13.68 5.82 -17.89
CA THR A 713 -13.93 6.98 -18.76
C THR A 713 -15.37 7.43 -18.57
N ASN A 714 -15.54 8.59 -17.95
CA ASN A 714 -16.84 9.21 -17.74
C ASN A 714 -17.22 10.10 -18.95
N ILE A 715 -18.52 10.23 -19.20
CA ILE A 715 -19.11 10.97 -20.32
C ILE A 715 -18.36 10.80 -21.67
N PRO A 716 -18.10 9.56 -22.13
CA PRO A 716 -17.18 9.24 -23.23
C PRO A 716 -17.56 9.83 -24.59
N ASN A 717 -18.77 10.39 -24.72
CA ASN A 717 -19.30 10.98 -25.96
C ASN A 717 -19.45 12.50 -25.89
N ASN A 718 -18.98 13.15 -24.83
CA ASN A 718 -19.05 14.59 -24.69
C ASN A 718 -18.26 15.30 -25.81
N THR A 719 -18.90 16.21 -26.53
CA THR A 719 -18.30 16.99 -27.62
C THR A 719 -17.99 18.44 -27.21
N VAL A 720 -18.35 18.81 -25.99
CA VAL A 720 -18.16 20.17 -25.46
C VAL A 720 -16.90 20.18 -24.60
N LYS A 721 -15.95 21.05 -24.93
CA LYS A 721 -14.72 21.19 -24.14
C LYS A 721 -15.03 21.50 -22.67
N ILE A 722 -14.31 20.90 -21.73
CA ILE A 722 -14.44 21.14 -20.29
C ILE A 722 -13.41 22.18 -19.85
N HIS A 723 -13.79 23.09 -18.96
CA HIS A 723 -12.95 24.21 -18.50
C HIS A 723 -12.22 23.91 -17.20
N CYS A 724 -12.92 23.40 -16.18
CA CYS A 724 -12.38 23.04 -14.86
C CYS A 724 -13.14 21.84 -14.28
N LEU A 725 -12.55 21.22 -13.26
CA LEU A 725 -13.04 20.06 -12.52
C LEU A 725 -12.97 20.32 -11.01
N ALA A 726 -13.82 19.64 -10.23
CA ALA A 726 -13.65 19.43 -8.81
C ALA A 726 -14.13 18.02 -8.45
N GLY A 727 -13.48 17.39 -7.46
CA GLY A 727 -13.90 16.12 -6.88
C GLY A 727 -14.45 16.33 -5.48
N GLY A 728 -15.50 15.61 -5.10
CA GLY A 728 -16.08 15.68 -3.76
C GLY A 728 -17.21 14.66 -3.55
N ASP A 729 -17.57 14.42 -2.30
CA ASP A 729 -18.67 13.54 -1.87
C ASP A 729 -20.01 14.30 -1.92
N PHE A 730 -20.42 14.73 -3.12
CA PHE A 730 -21.65 15.50 -3.33
C PHE A 730 -22.92 14.70 -2.99
N ASN A 731 -22.81 13.37 -2.89
CA ASN A 731 -23.90 12.49 -2.49
C ASN A 731 -23.40 11.40 -1.53
N PRO A 732 -23.47 11.63 -0.20
CA PRO A 732 -22.91 10.75 0.81
C PRO A 732 -23.65 9.41 0.95
N SER A 733 -24.79 9.25 0.25
CA SER A 733 -25.46 7.96 0.15
C SER A 733 -24.70 6.97 -0.73
N LEU A 734 -23.71 7.45 -1.47
CA LEU A 734 -22.91 6.67 -2.39
C LEU A 734 -21.51 6.43 -1.78
N ARG A 735 -20.82 5.40 -2.26
CA ARG A 735 -19.57 4.93 -1.64
C ARG A 735 -18.30 5.70 -2.07
N PHE A 736 -18.39 6.43 -3.17
CA PHE A 736 -17.26 6.98 -3.90
C PHE A 736 -17.57 8.42 -4.26
N ASP A 737 -16.56 9.25 -4.39
CA ASP A 737 -16.70 10.65 -4.73
C ASP A 737 -17.24 10.83 -6.16
N GLU A 738 -17.81 12.00 -6.39
CA GLU A 738 -18.29 12.43 -7.69
C GLU A 738 -17.44 13.56 -8.27
N ILE A 739 -17.61 13.79 -9.58
CA ILE A 739 -16.86 14.79 -10.33
C ILE A 739 -17.82 15.89 -10.75
N ALA A 740 -17.55 17.12 -10.31
CA ALA A 740 -18.17 18.33 -10.81
C ALA A 740 -17.35 18.91 -11.97
N TYR A 741 -18.00 19.32 -13.07
CA TYR A 741 -17.32 19.93 -14.20
C TYR A 741 -18.07 21.10 -14.83
N VAL A 742 -17.31 22.04 -15.39
CA VAL A 742 -17.85 23.22 -16.09
C VAL A 742 -17.56 23.15 -17.58
N SER A 743 -18.59 23.18 -18.42
CA SER A 743 -18.45 23.19 -19.88
C SER A 743 -17.99 24.55 -20.41
N SER A 744 -16.99 24.57 -21.31
CA SER A 744 -16.34 25.76 -21.87
C SER A 744 -17.21 26.65 -22.77
N SER A 745 -18.34 26.17 -23.28
CA SER A 745 -19.17 26.91 -24.24
C SER A 745 -20.00 28.01 -23.57
N ALA A 746 -20.82 27.65 -22.58
CA ALA A 746 -21.66 28.58 -21.82
C ALA A 746 -21.03 28.96 -20.48
N ARG A 747 -20.29 28.03 -19.84
CA ARG A 747 -19.67 28.17 -18.52
C ARG A 747 -20.61 28.73 -17.44
N THR A 748 -21.91 28.44 -17.55
CA THR A 748 -22.95 28.85 -16.59
C THR A 748 -23.53 27.66 -15.84
N VAL A 749 -23.07 26.45 -16.12
CA VAL A 749 -23.63 25.21 -15.58
C VAL A 749 -22.50 24.34 -15.07
N ILE A 750 -22.69 23.81 -13.87
CA ILE A 750 -21.88 22.77 -13.25
C ILE A 750 -22.68 21.49 -13.34
N GLN A 751 -22.05 20.48 -13.93
CA GLN A 751 -22.62 19.15 -14.02
C GLN A 751 -21.89 18.26 -13.03
N HIS A 752 -22.64 17.54 -12.22
CA HIS A 752 -22.14 16.53 -11.29
C HIS A 752 -22.35 15.17 -11.90
N VAL A 753 -21.32 14.33 -11.89
CA VAL A 753 -21.38 12.99 -12.48
C VAL A 753 -20.67 12.00 -11.59
N LYS A 754 -21.25 10.81 -11.45
CA LYS A 754 -20.62 9.70 -10.74
C LYS A 754 -19.85 8.79 -11.69
N PRO A 755 -18.56 8.55 -11.46
CA PRO A 755 -17.88 7.42 -12.07
C PRO A 755 -18.57 6.12 -11.63
N SER A 756 -18.91 5.24 -12.59
CA SER A 756 -19.55 3.93 -12.38
C SER A 756 -21.05 3.88 -12.07
N SER A 757 -21.78 5.00 -12.09
CA SER A 757 -23.24 5.01 -11.99
C SER A 757 -23.89 6.00 -12.98
N ASP A 758 -25.21 5.94 -13.11
CA ASP A 758 -26.00 6.87 -13.93
C ASP A 758 -26.42 8.14 -13.15
N TRP A 759 -25.92 8.36 -11.94
CA TRP A 759 -26.25 9.55 -11.15
C TRP A 759 -25.65 10.81 -11.76
N THR A 760 -26.49 11.83 -11.90
CA THR A 760 -26.09 13.15 -12.39
C THR A 760 -26.95 14.24 -11.74
N GLU A 761 -26.36 15.38 -11.42
CA GLU A 761 -27.06 16.57 -10.93
C GLU A 761 -26.57 17.83 -11.65
N GLU A 762 -27.38 18.90 -11.64
CA GLU A 762 -27.06 20.16 -12.33
C GLU A 762 -27.19 21.37 -11.40
N THR A 763 -26.11 22.13 -11.24
CA THR A 763 -26.11 23.42 -10.53
C THR A 763 -25.94 24.55 -11.55
N VAL A 764 -26.82 25.56 -11.53
CA VAL A 764 -26.84 26.64 -12.53
C VAL A 764 -26.39 27.97 -11.93
N SER A 765 -25.45 28.64 -12.61
CA SER A 765 -25.02 30.00 -12.30
C SER A 765 -25.65 31.01 -13.27
N PRO A 766 -26.12 32.18 -12.78
CA PRO A 766 -26.67 33.24 -13.62
C PRO A 766 -25.62 33.97 -14.47
N SER A 767 -24.33 33.68 -14.27
CA SER A 767 -23.24 34.28 -15.03
C SER A 767 -22.07 33.31 -15.22
N TRP A 768 -21.15 33.67 -16.09
CA TRP A 768 -19.97 32.86 -16.40
C TRP A 768 -19.15 32.54 -15.13
N ILE A 769 -18.99 31.24 -14.86
CA ILE A 769 -18.13 30.60 -13.85
C ILE A 769 -16.67 30.62 -14.29
N LEU A 770 -15.80 31.14 -13.41
CA LEU A 770 -14.36 31.20 -13.64
C LEU A 770 -13.66 29.95 -13.12
N ASP A 771 -13.96 29.58 -11.87
CA ASP A 771 -13.31 28.51 -11.13
C ASP A 771 -14.25 27.93 -10.06
N VAL A 772 -13.99 26.70 -9.63
CA VAL A 772 -14.82 25.93 -8.70
C VAL A 772 -13.97 25.11 -7.73
N ALA A 773 -14.47 24.89 -6.52
CA ALA A 773 -13.93 23.95 -5.55
C ALA A 773 -15.09 23.23 -4.85
N ALA A 774 -14.84 22.02 -4.37
CA ALA A 774 -15.78 21.20 -3.61
C ALA A 774 -15.38 21.16 -2.14
N GLY A 775 -16.36 21.15 -1.24
CA GLY A 775 -16.11 20.99 0.19
C GLY A 775 -17.36 21.14 1.07
N ASP A 776 -17.25 20.80 2.35
CA ASP A 776 -18.33 20.93 3.36
C ASP A 776 -18.32 22.34 3.97
N PHE A 777 -19.23 23.20 3.50
CA PHE A 777 -19.29 24.60 3.91
C PHE A 777 -20.52 24.95 4.77
N ASP A 778 -21.49 24.04 4.92
CA ASP A 778 -22.75 24.30 5.60
C ASP A 778 -22.84 23.66 7.00
N LEU A 779 -21.84 22.87 7.39
CA LEU A 779 -21.71 22.18 8.68
C LEU A 779 -22.79 21.11 8.92
N THR A 780 -23.51 20.71 7.86
CA THR A 780 -24.43 19.58 7.90
C THR A 780 -23.71 18.36 7.34
N ALA A 781 -23.92 17.18 7.94
CA ALA A 781 -23.27 15.95 7.49
C ALA A 781 -23.91 15.37 6.19
N ASP A 782 -24.39 16.25 5.30
CA ASP A 782 -25.20 15.91 4.13
C ASP A 782 -24.39 15.88 2.81
N GLY A 783 -23.05 15.95 2.89
CA GLY A 783 -22.11 15.81 1.77
C GLY A 783 -21.45 17.12 1.37
N ASP A 784 -20.60 17.07 0.34
CA ASP A 784 -19.88 18.24 -0.16
C ASP A 784 -20.80 19.19 -0.96
N GLU A 785 -20.45 20.46 -0.93
CA GLU A 785 -21.03 21.53 -1.73
C GLU A 785 -20.07 22.08 -2.77
N ILE A 786 -20.55 23.05 -3.56
CA ILE A 786 -19.72 23.77 -4.52
C ILE A 786 -19.56 25.23 -4.13
N ALA A 787 -18.30 25.63 -4.00
CA ALA A 787 -17.87 27.01 -4.02
C ALA A 787 -17.49 27.43 -5.46
N MET A 788 -17.94 28.60 -5.91
CA MET A 788 -17.61 29.10 -7.26
C MET A 788 -17.25 30.58 -7.31
N ILE A 789 -16.27 30.92 -8.15
CA ILE A 789 -15.98 32.31 -8.54
C ILE A 789 -16.71 32.60 -9.85
N ARG A 790 -17.38 33.77 -9.91
CA ARG A 790 -18.05 34.24 -11.13
C ARG A 790 -17.28 35.38 -11.77
N ASN A 791 -17.33 35.48 -13.10
CA ASN A 791 -16.72 36.58 -13.85
C ASN A 791 -17.38 37.94 -13.54
N THR A 792 -18.65 37.93 -13.09
CA THR A 792 -19.28 39.13 -12.55
C THR A 792 -19.13 39.16 -11.03
N ARG A 793 -18.64 40.29 -10.48
CA ARG A 793 -18.32 40.45 -9.05
C ARG A 793 -17.29 39.44 -8.53
N ARG A 794 -16.10 39.46 -9.13
CA ARG A 794 -14.95 38.61 -8.78
C ARG A 794 -14.39 38.81 -7.37
N ALA A 795 -15.02 39.60 -6.51
CA ALA A 795 -14.64 39.74 -5.09
C ALA A 795 -15.50 38.85 -4.17
N LEU A 796 -16.37 38.01 -4.75
CA LEU A 796 -17.26 37.10 -4.03
C LEU A 796 -17.10 35.66 -4.53
N VAL A 797 -17.18 34.73 -3.58
CA VAL A 797 -17.42 33.30 -3.81
C VAL A 797 -18.90 33.01 -3.50
N TYR A 798 -19.52 32.13 -4.29
CA TYR A 798 -20.91 31.75 -4.13
C TYR A 798 -20.99 30.26 -3.77
N LEU A 799 -21.74 29.92 -2.73
CA LEU A 799 -21.89 28.55 -2.22
C LEU A 799 -23.24 27.95 -2.63
N PHE A 800 -23.23 26.72 -3.11
CA PHE A 800 -24.40 26.00 -3.62
C PHE A 800 -24.41 24.56 -3.14
N HIS A 801 -25.59 24.04 -2.81
CA HIS A 801 -25.78 22.60 -2.77
C HIS A 801 -25.81 22.03 -4.20
N PRO A 802 -25.39 20.77 -4.40
CA PRO A 802 -25.56 20.07 -5.66
C PRO A 802 -27.03 20.06 -6.11
N GLY A 803 -27.30 20.39 -7.37
CA GLY A 803 -28.66 20.43 -7.93
C GLY A 803 -29.41 21.77 -7.74
N ASP A 804 -28.90 22.68 -6.91
CA ASP A 804 -29.58 23.96 -6.66
C ASP A 804 -29.44 24.98 -7.80
N LEU A 805 -30.50 25.76 -7.98
CA LEU A 805 -30.55 26.86 -8.96
C LEU A 805 -30.14 28.22 -8.38
N THR A 806 -29.99 28.29 -7.05
CA THR A 806 -29.63 29.52 -6.33
C THR A 806 -28.59 29.21 -5.27
N TYR A 807 -27.64 30.11 -5.10
CA TYR A 807 -26.66 30.00 -4.02
C TYR A 807 -27.36 30.22 -2.68
N TYR A 808 -26.94 29.50 -1.65
CA TYR A 808 -27.46 29.68 -0.29
C TYR A 808 -26.66 30.71 0.51
N SER A 809 -25.37 30.90 0.16
CA SER A 809 -24.47 31.83 0.84
C SER A 809 -23.46 32.49 -0.12
N THR A 810 -22.86 33.60 0.33
CA THR A 810 -21.76 34.29 -0.36
C THR A 810 -20.65 34.60 0.62
N VAL A 811 -19.42 34.53 0.13
CA VAL A 811 -18.21 34.76 0.92
C VAL A 811 -17.35 35.82 0.24
N GLY A 812 -16.70 36.68 1.02
CA GLY A 812 -15.82 37.75 0.54
C GLY A 812 -16.46 39.14 0.54
N PRO A 813 -15.68 40.18 0.24
CA PRO A 813 -16.16 41.56 0.24
C PRO A 813 -17.03 41.85 -0.99
N ASN A 814 -18.11 42.63 -0.79
CA ASN A 814 -19.00 43.05 -1.88
C ASN A 814 -18.31 43.86 -3.02
N SER A 815 -17.14 44.42 -2.73
CA SER A 815 -16.27 45.13 -3.68
C SER A 815 -14.84 45.07 -3.19
N GLY A 816 -13.87 44.92 -4.09
CA GLY A 816 -12.47 44.85 -3.69
C GLY A 816 -11.61 44.18 -4.77
N PRO A 817 -10.46 43.63 -4.38
CA PRO A 817 -9.61 42.81 -5.23
C PRO A 817 -10.38 41.65 -5.86
N THR A 818 -9.92 41.25 -7.04
CA THR A 818 -10.49 40.19 -7.84
C THR A 818 -9.84 38.84 -7.51
N PHE A 819 -10.66 37.82 -7.37
CA PHE A 819 -10.28 36.43 -7.12
C PHE A 819 -10.00 35.72 -8.45
N GLY A 820 -8.90 34.98 -8.49
CA GLY A 820 -8.39 34.28 -9.67
C GLY A 820 -8.52 32.77 -9.61
N ALA A 821 -8.23 32.18 -8.44
CA ALA A 821 -8.29 30.74 -8.19
C ALA A 821 -8.89 30.46 -6.80
N LEU A 822 -9.47 29.28 -6.65
CA LEU A 822 -10.22 28.86 -5.46
C LEU A 822 -9.77 27.46 -5.01
N ALA A 823 -9.64 27.27 -3.70
CA ALA A 823 -9.51 25.96 -3.07
C ALA A 823 -10.41 25.88 -1.84
N ALA A 824 -10.75 24.66 -1.46
CA ALA A 824 -11.52 24.34 -0.27
C ALA A 824 -10.75 23.32 0.58
N GLY A 825 -10.92 23.42 1.89
CA GLY A 825 -10.31 22.53 2.87
C GLY A 825 -10.25 23.19 4.25
N ASN A 826 -9.78 22.43 5.24
CA ASN A 826 -9.62 22.94 6.60
C ASN A 826 -8.45 23.96 6.67
N PHE A 827 -8.75 25.25 6.72
CA PHE A 827 -7.79 26.33 6.94
C PHE A 827 -8.05 27.09 8.24
N ASP A 828 -8.73 26.40 9.15
CA ASP A 828 -8.84 26.56 10.61
C ASP A 828 -9.16 27.94 11.16
N GLY A 829 -10.15 28.55 10.50
CA GLY A 829 -11.09 29.48 11.12
C GLY A 829 -12.22 28.77 11.89
N ASP A 830 -12.19 27.43 11.89
CA ASP A 830 -12.95 26.40 12.63
C ASP A 830 -14.41 26.20 12.16
N ALA A 831 -14.60 26.19 10.84
CA ALA A 831 -15.68 25.47 10.16
C ALA A 831 -15.22 24.04 9.81
N THR A 832 -16.10 23.18 9.25
CA THR A 832 -15.65 21.86 8.74
C THR A 832 -14.61 22.06 7.63
N GLU A 833 -14.96 22.89 6.63
CA GLU A 833 -14.02 23.38 5.64
C GLU A 833 -14.23 24.88 5.35
N GLU A 834 -13.16 25.52 4.92
CA GLU A 834 -13.10 26.93 4.55
C GLU A 834 -12.69 27.12 3.09
N MET A 835 -12.75 28.36 2.61
CA MET A 835 -12.34 28.70 1.26
C MET A 835 -11.08 29.55 1.26
N ALA A 836 -10.08 29.10 0.49
CA ALA A 836 -8.92 29.89 0.13
C ALA A 836 -9.10 30.50 -1.26
N VAL A 837 -8.86 31.80 -1.40
CA VAL A 837 -8.92 32.50 -2.70
C VAL A 837 -7.62 33.24 -2.98
N ALA A 838 -7.04 32.98 -4.16
CA ALA A 838 -5.88 33.71 -4.64
C ALA A 838 -6.31 35.00 -5.36
N LEU A 839 -5.68 36.12 -5.03
CA LEU A 839 -5.97 37.40 -5.69
C LEU A 839 -5.25 37.52 -7.05
N GLU A 840 -5.92 38.10 -8.05
CA GLU A 840 -5.29 38.54 -9.30
C GLU A 840 -4.69 39.95 -9.23
N ASP A 841 -5.12 40.73 -8.24
CA ASP A 841 -4.64 42.08 -8.03
C ASP A 841 -3.42 42.09 -7.12
N VAL A 842 -2.42 42.89 -7.48
CA VAL A 842 -1.23 43.09 -6.65
C VAL A 842 -1.56 43.98 -5.45
N VAL A 843 -1.23 43.51 -4.25
CA VAL A 843 -1.37 44.24 -2.98
C VAL A 843 0.03 44.41 -2.41
N ASN A 844 0.48 45.66 -2.24
CA ASN A 844 1.82 45.99 -1.72
C ASN A 844 3.01 45.32 -2.45
N GLY A 845 2.82 44.89 -3.70
CA GLY A 845 3.85 44.23 -4.51
C GLY A 845 3.75 42.69 -4.53
N GLU A 846 2.73 42.12 -3.90
CA GLU A 846 2.51 40.68 -3.75
C GLU A 846 1.10 40.28 -4.23
N TYR A 847 0.90 38.98 -4.44
CA TYR A 847 -0.40 38.38 -4.77
C TYR A 847 -0.84 37.50 -3.60
N PRO A 848 -1.59 38.04 -2.62
CA PRO A 848 -1.91 37.31 -1.41
C PRO A 848 -3.01 36.27 -1.64
N ILE A 849 -3.11 35.34 -0.69
CA ILE A 849 -4.20 34.36 -0.61
C ILE A 849 -4.98 34.63 0.66
N HIS A 850 -6.30 34.72 0.53
CA HIS A 850 -7.20 34.99 1.65
C HIS A 850 -8.01 33.74 1.98
N CYS A 851 -8.08 33.37 3.26
CA CYS A 851 -8.96 32.31 3.74
C CYS A 851 -10.19 32.91 4.44
N PHE A 852 -11.35 32.35 4.16
CA PHE A 852 -12.64 32.82 4.66
C PHE A 852 -13.47 31.66 5.21
N ASN A 853 -14.18 31.92 6.30
CA ASN A 853 -15.24 31.03 6.75
C ASN A 853 -16.47 31.16 5.84
N PRO A 854 -17.32 30.12 5.76
CA PRO A 854 -18.62 30.19 5.10
C PRO A 854 -19.47 31.38 5.59
N GLY A 855 -19.92 32.21 4.65
CA GLY A 855 -20.74 33.40 4.90
C GLY A 855 -19.99 34.67 5.33
N ASP A 856 -18.67 34.60 5.56
CA ASP A 856 -17.90 35.76 6.02
C ASP A 856 -17.57 36.74 4.90
N SER A 857 -17.57 38.03 5.24
CA SER A 857 -17.20 39.12 4.31
C SER A 857 -15.74 39.58 4.44
N SER A 858 -15.02 39.09 5.45
CA SER A 858 -13.62 39.40 5.75
C SER A 858 -12.84 38.11 5.90
N ALA A 859 -11.62 38.08 5.38
CA ALA A 859 -10.72 36.96 5.58
C ALA A 859 -10.30 36.90 7.05
N PHE A 860 -10.31 35.70 7.63
CA PHE A 860 -9.74 35.50 8.98
C PHE A 860 -8.23 35.30 8.90
N LYS A 861 -7.75 34.74 7.79
CA LYS A 861 -6.34 34.42 7.52
C LYS A 861 -5.93 34.97 6.16
N GLU A 862 -4.76 35.60 6.13
CA GLU A 862 -4.13 36.15 4.92
C GLU A 862 -2.72 35.56 4.82
N LEU A 863 -2.41 34.97 3.67
CA LEU A 863 -1.09 34.44 3.35
C LEU A 863 -0.43 35.40 2.36
N SER A 864 0.51 36.21 2.88
CA SER A 864 1.22 37.24 2.14
C SER A 864 2.72 36.94 2.17
N GLN A 865 3.08 35.75 1.68
CA GLN A 865 4.47 35.43 1.46
C GLN A 865 4.98 36.24 0.27
N ASN A 866 6.06 37.00 0.49
CA ASN A 866 6.78 37.79 -0.51
C ASN A 866 7.14 37.01 -1.80
N VAL A 867 7.00 35.68 -1.81
CA VAL A 867 7.45 34.74 -2.85
C VAL A 867 6.60 34.74 -4.11
N LEU A 868 5.33 35.11 -4.03
CA LEU A 868 4.45 35.19 -5.20
C LEU A 868 4.65 36.53 -5.93
N GLY A 869 5.61 36.55 -6.85
CA GLY A 869 5.83 37.70 -7.75
C GLY A 869 4.85 37.80 -8.91
N VAL A 870 3.95 36.81 -9.04
CA VAL A 870 2.93 36.67 -10.09
C VAL A 870 1.65 36.06 -9.49
N PRO A 871 0.47 36.22 -10.11
CA PRO A 871 -0.75 35.57 -9.65
C PRO A 871 -0.63 34.05 -9.60
N ALA A 872 -1.44 33.39 -8.77
CA ALA A 872 -1.58 31.95 -8.83
C ALA A 872 -2.28 31.51 -10.14
N GLN A 873 -1.78 30.44 -10.75
CA GLN A 873 -2.42 29.70 -11.82
C GLN A 873 -3.55 28.82 -11.28
N ALA A 874 -3.25 28.11 -10.19
CA ALA A 874 -4.14 27.19 -9.50
C ALA A 874 -3.70 27.09 -8.03
N ILE A 875 -4.65 26.77 -7.16
CA ILE A 875 -4.41 26.51 -5.74
C ILE A 875 -5.18 25.27 -5.30
N ALA A 876 -4.69 24.58 -4.27
CA ALA A 876 -5.36 23.42 -3.68
C ALA A 876 -5.03 23.29 -2.18
N ALA A 877 -5.91 22.66 -1.41
CA ALA A 877 -5.62 22.30 -0.02
C ALA A 877 -4.65 21.12 0.03
N CYS A 878 -3.74 21.11 1.00
CA CYS A 878 -2.70 20.08 1.11
C CYS A 878 -2.34 19.82 2.57
N ASP A 879 -2.45 18.56 2.98
CA ASP A 879 -1.90 18.07 4.24
C ASP A 879 -0.40 17.83 4.10
N VAL A 880 0.40 18.60 4.85
CA VAL A 880 1.86 18.54 4.79
C VAL A 880 2.41 18.11 6.13
N THR A 881 3.24 17.07 6.11
CA THR A 881 4.02 16.68 7.29
C THR A 881 5.15 17.68 7.52
N VAL A 882 5.06 18.46 8.60
CA VAL A 882 6.12 19.37 9.06
C VAL A 882 6.93 18.66 10.15
N GLY A 883 8.24 18.56 9.95
CA GLY A 883 9.14 17.91 10.91
C GLY A 883 9.41 18.76 12.16
N GLU A 884 10.09 18.17 13.15
CA GLU A 884 10.57 18.89 14.33
C GLU A 884 11.49 20.07 13.95
N THR A 885 12.26 19.91 12.87
CA THR A 885 13.16 20.92 12.30
C THR A 885 12.79 21.23 10.86
N LEU A 886 12.94 22.50 10.47
CA LEU A 886 12.76 22.94 9.08
C LEU A 886 13.79 22.30 8.14
N GLY A 887 13.32 21.82 7.00
CA GLY A 887 14.13 21.34 5.88
C GLY A 887 14.72 22.46 5.02
N VAL A 888 15.53 22.06 4.02
CA VAL A 888 16.30 22.96 3.12
C VAL A 888 15.43 23.97 2.37
N TYR A 889 14.19 23.60 2.09
CA TYR A 889 13.23 24.39 1.33
C TYR A 889 12.09 24.94 2.19
N GLU A 890 12.26 24.92 3.52
CA GLU A 890 11.24 25.33 4.47
C GLU A 890 11.66 26.59 5.22
N ARG A 891 10.67 27.40 5.60
CA ARG A 891 10.88 28.67 6.30
C ARG A 891 9.72 28.93 7.26
N ALA A 892 10.09 29.39 8.44
CA ALA A 892 9.20 30.07 9.38
C ALA A 892 9.50 31.58 9.40
N GLN A 893 8.45 32.39 9.46
CA GLN A 893 8.50 33.84 9.62
C GLN A 893 7.62 34.23 10.81
N GLY A 894 8.03 35.21 11.61
CA GLY A 894 7.29 35.65 12.80
C GLY A 894 7.64 34.89 14.08
N PHE A 895 7.95 33.60 13.97
CA PHE A 895 8.19 32.73 15.12
C PHE A 895 9.46 31.88 15.04
N PHE A 896 9.81 31.28 16.18
CA PHE A 896 10.83 30.26 16.34
C PHE A 896 10.25 29.12 17.18
N SER A 897 10.54 27.88 16.81
CA SER A 897 10.16 26.72 17.61
C SER A 897 11.33 25.74 17.74
N ALA A 898 11.30 24.98 18.84
CA ALA A 898 12.13 23.79 19.00
C ALA A 898 11.51 22.56 18.31
N ASP A 899 10.20 22.63 18.00
CA ASP A 899 9.43 21.60 17.31
C ASP A 899 8.39 22.29 16.42
N TYR A 900 8.73 22.47 15.15
CA TYR A 900 7.88 23.15 14.18
C TYR A 900 6.59 22.36 13.89
N GLY A 901 6.67 21.04 13.77
CA GLY A 901 5.52 20.16 13.56
C GLY A 901 4.47 20.30 14.65
N ALA A 902 4.86 20.21 15.93
CA ALA A 902 3.92 20.38 17.03
C ALA A 902 3.35 21.79 17.14
N THR A 903 4.12 22.82 16.75
CA THR A 903 3.67 24.23 16.80
C THR A 903 2.59 24.52 15.77
N MET A 904 2.61 23.80 14.64
CA MET A 904 1.72 24.02 13.51
C MET A 904 0.61 22.98 13.39
N SER A 905 0.51 22.05 14.35
CA SER A 905 -0.48 20.96 14.29
C SER A 905 -1.94 21.43 14.33
N ASP A 906 -2.16 22.66 14.77
CA ASP A 906 -3.45 23.35 14.88
C ASP A 906 -3.51 24.60 14.00
N TRP A 907 -2.78 24.60 12.87
CA TRP A 907 -2.81 25.68 11.85
C TRP A 907 -3.56 25.28 10.58
N GLY A 908 -4.28 24.16 10.62
CA GLY A 908 -5.01 23.63 9.48
C GLY A 908 -4.09 23.17 8.35
N LYS A 909 -4.69 22.91 7.18
CA LYS A 909 -4.00 22.49 5.97
C LYS A 909 -3.13 23.61 5.40
N CYS A 910 -2.09 23.23 4.68
CA CYS A 910 -1.36 24.18 3.84
C CYS A 910 -2.13 24.45 2.55
N ILE A 911 -1.89 25.60 1.94
CA ILE A 911 -2.38 25.92 0.59
C ILE A 911 -1.23 25.69 -0.39
N ALA A 912 -1.40 24.72 -1.28
CA ALA A 912 -0.51 24.49 -2.41
C ALA A 912 -0.79 25.52 -3.51
N VAL A 913 0.24 26.19 -3.99
CA VAL A 913 0.14 27.30 -4.94
C VAL A 913 1.02 27.05 -6.14
N LEU A 914 0.38 26.98 -7.30
CA LEU A 914 1.03 26.92 -8.60
C LEU A 914 1.08 28.32 -9.20
N PRO A 915 2.25 28.92 -9.51
CA PRO A 915 2.32 30.27 -10.06
C PRO A 915 1.96 30.32 -11.56
N SER A 916 1.31 31.40 -12.01
CA SER A 916 0.88 31.64 -13.41
C SER A 916 2.00 31.88 -14.41
N ALA A 917 3.21 32.10 -13.93
CA ALA A 917 4.39 32.21 -14.77
C ALA A 917 5.62 31.67 -14.04
N PRO A 918 6.63 31.22 -14.81
CA PRO A 918 7.91 30.86 -14.23
C PRO A 918 8.45 31.98 -13.36
N GLN A 919 8.86 31.61 -12.15
CA GLN A 919 9.75 32.47 -11.37
C GLN A 919 11.12 32.46 -12.07
N ILE A 920 11.95 33.48 -11.87
CA ILE A 920 13.16 33.85 -12.67
C ILE A 920 14.04 32.66 -13.14
N THR A 921 14.00 31.52 -12.46
CA THR A 921 14.78 30.33 -12.75
C THR A 921 14.04 28.98 -12.59
N ALA A 922 12.74 28.95 -12.23
CA ALA A 922 12.00 27.72 -11.86
C ALA A 922 10.46 27.88 -11.83
N VAL A 923 9.69 26.79 -11.95
CA VAL A 923 8.27 26.76 -11.53
C VAL A 923 8.12 25.85 -10.31
N PRO A 924 8.22 26.35 -9.06
CA PRO A 924 7.95 25.54 -7.88
C PRO A 924 6.44 25.47 -7.57
N VAL A 925 6.04 24.52 -6.72
CA VAL A 925 4.81 24.66 -5.92
C VAL A 925 5.19 25.26 -4.59
N PHE A 926 4.46 26.28 -4.16
CA PHE A 926 4.61 26.83 -2.82
C PHE A 926 3.54 26.24 -1.91
N LEU A 927 3.92 25.68 -0.77
CA LEU A 927 2.97 25.30 0.28
C LEU A 927 3.03 26.40 1.34
N LEU A 928 1.92 27.10 1.51
CA LEU A 928 1.80 28.26 2.37
C LEU A 928 0.89 27.94 3.55
N ASN A 929 1.28 28.36 4.75
CA ASN A 929 0.40 28.33 5.92
C ASN A 929 0.69 29.52 6.86
N ALA A 930 -0.24 29.85 7.74
CA ALA A 930 -0.07 30.86 8.79
C ALA A 930 -0.92 30.52 10.01
N ALA A 931 -0.51 30.99 11.19
CA ALA A 931 -1.26 30.78 12.42
C ALA A 931 -2.62 31.53 12.35
N PRO A 932 -3.76 30.86 12.59
CA PRO A 932 -5.08 31.52 12.54
C PRO A 932 -5.23 32.68 13.52
N ALA A 933 -4.55 32.57 14.67
CA ALA A 933 -4.58 33.57 15.73
C ALA A 933 -3.62 34.75 15.49
N ASP A 934 -2.60 34.58 14.65
CA ASP A 934 -1.59 35.60 14.34
C ASP A 934 -1.00 35.39 12.94
N ASN A 935 -1.54 36.09 11.95
CA ASN A 935 -1.08 36.03 10.56
C ASN A 935 0.36 36.54 10.35
N THR A 936 1.06 37.03 11.40
CA THR A 936 2.49 37.34 11.31
C THR A 936 3.38 36.11 11.45
N ASP A 937 2.84 35.03 12.02
CA ASP A 937 3.47 33.72 12.12
C ASP A 937 3.11 32.87 10.90
N GLU A 938 4.05 32.76 9.97
CA GLU A 938 3.83 32.14 8.67
C GLU A 938 4.84 31.02 8.39
N TYR A 939 4.38 30.01 7.68
CA TYR A 939 5.17 28.90 7.18
C TYR A 939 5.14 28.85 5.65
N LEU A 940 6.30 28.53 5.08
CA LEU A 940 6.50 28.36 3.65
C LEU A 940 7.34 27.10 3.41
N LYS A 941 6.84 26.20 2.57
CA LYS A 941 7.64 25.14 1.93
C LYS A 941 7.69 25.38 0.43
N VAL A 942 8.87 25.25 -0.17
CA VAL A 942 9.04 25.30 -1.63
C VAL A 942 9.24 23.88 -2.12
N VAL A 943 8.29 23.37 -2.89
CA VAL A 943 8.38 22.07 -3.55
C VAL A 943 8.95 22.27 -4.95
N PRO A 944 10.16 21.79 -5.24
CA PRO A 944 10.69 21.85 -6.58
C PRO A 944 9.95 20.84 -7.47
N ILE A 945 9.07 21.31 -8.36
CA ILE A 945 8.39 20.47 -9.36
C ILE A 945 9.09 20.66 -10.71
N VAL A 946 9.31 19.55 -11.44
CA VAL A 946 10.16 19.47 -12.66
C VAL A 946 11.42 20.34 -12.56
N ARG A 947 12.42 19.67 -12.02
CA ARG A 947 13.80 20.08 -11.94
C ARG A 947 14.61 19.78 -13.17
#